data_AF-A0A2T1EK18-F1
#
_entry.id   AF-A0A2T1EK18-F1
#
_cell.length_a   1.000
_cell.length_b   1.000
_cell.length_c   1.000
_cell.angle_alpha   90.00
_cell.angle_beta   90.00
_cell.angle_gamma   90.00
#
_symmetry.space_group_name_H-M   'P 1'
#
loop_
_entity.id
_entity.type
_entity.pdbx_description
1 polymer ?
#
loop_
_entity_poly.entity_id
_entity_poly.type
_entity_poly.pdbx_seq_one_letter_code
_entity_poly.pdbx_strand_id
1 'polypeptide(L)'
;MDIEELRQKVSSPRESAKLDFKLHLYKINEPKPTEPIEIQKWTDNREKLWGELVKDVIALTNGNVGTAKQTAYLIIGADDKLRADGTPNLQDISGVPKCRDIYDKINSYCYPRLPDLNCQTLLLEGKNIFVVSIPPSPYLHKLSKQLKTPKKEFSPHTALIRRGDGEEIYEADPQEQATLQREKACLLSTDAASSQPIAIDWKQVCYDVLEKQNRQWLTAHPLGAGARRVADMYVPLELVERREKPARVNQPIDPAQWSVRETEKTTPILLSQFFEDVIKQGKSLKSQGKRIAIVGEPGAGKTTLLQKIAWEIDSYPIWINLADLKPDDTLQEYLLEKWLKPSLSVIRQCAPEAVPNLKEPTEALETAFLEAFGQGQICLLLDGVDEMAVNIGQPLSWIAKELQNGWVDKAKIVLTCRVNVWSAEGSRLENQFDVYRNLDFSPEQVEEFIDKWFADQQEHSSRNALKNELGRKGDRINRLVRNPLRLMLVCLTWNGLGDKLPETKAGLYQRLIKGHYQWKEEHQEFVMPEERRDELARQLGELAKAALDSEEARFRLRESYVENFLGRRKQEQSLFWWAVKLGWLIPIGLPSVEEKDADELVYAFFHPTFQEYFAALAINDWDYFLPCDHKDKPSKNLKGETKYRIFEPRWKEAISLWVGMEGKLMSVKRLEFFKTLKEFNDGCHSSNFYGDRAFFLLVEIISESGSVRHIKDVLQFLIEMAVGIFNSDTQEWSSFLYPLDYEAQNLLHIFNHQLVVKSLTDYLMTVENDDGRFEIAMLLRRITSSRCKEIPGVDRLVVSTIFNLINSEDDWIRRHSRMFIDSALFCVNFPQQKICTNFTRLLSGK
;
A
#
# COMPACT_ATOMS: atom_id res chain seq x y z
N MET A 1 30.53 40.09 -13.28
CA MET A 1 31.09 41.35 -12.78
C MET A 1 32.56 41.39 -13.12
N ASP A 2 33.06 42.50 -13.66
CA ASP A 2 34.50 42.71 -13.84
C ASP A 2 35.09 43.56 -12.68
N ILE A 3 36.41 43.79 -12.70
CA ILE A 3 37.09 44.52 -11.61
C ILE A 3 36.70 46.00 -11.54
N GLU A 4 36.33 46.62 -12.66
CA GLU A 4 35.97 48.05 -12.70
C GLU A 4 34.54 48.25 -12.19
N GLU A 5 33.63 47.37 -12.58
CA GLU A 5 32.27 47.31 -12.02
C GLU A 5 32.32 47.06 -10.51
N LEU A 6 33.20 46.16 -10.03
CA LEU A 6 33.41 45.94 -8.60
C LEU A 6 33.91 47.21 -7.92
N ARG A 7 34.93 47.89 -8.47
CA ARG A 7 35.47 49.15 -7.93
C ARG A 7 34.38 50.20 -7.81
N GLN A 8 33.56 50.38 -8.85
CA GLN A 8 32.47 51.35 -8.83
C GLN A 8 31.44 51.06 -7.73
N LYS A 9 31.02 49.80 -7.58
CA LYS A 9 30.03 49.39 -6.57
C LYS A 9 30.57 49.57 -5.15
N VAL A 10 31.88 49.37 -4.93
CA VAL A 10 32.50 49.44 -3.62
C VAL A 10 32.95 50.87 -3.25
N SER A 11 33.21 51.74 -4.23
CA SER A 11 33.47 53.18 -4.01
C SER A 11 32.21 54.00 -3.69
N SER A 12 31.02 53.48 -4.02
CA SER A 12 29.74 54.07 -3.62
C SER A 12 28.78 52.94 -3.21
N PRO A 13 29.03 52.30 -2.06
CA PRO A 13 28.26 51.13 -1.65
C PRO A 13 26.82 51.56 -1.36
N ARG A 14 25.89 50.92 -2.07
CA ARG A 14 24.45 51.06 -1.86
C ARG A 14 23.82 49.71 -2.10
N GLU A 15 23.30 49.11 -1.04
CA GLU A 15 22.50 47.89 -1.17
C GLU A 15 21.26 48.15 -2.04
N SER A 16 20.72 47.07 -2.60
CA SER A 16 19.49 47.11 -3.37
C SER A 16 18.80 45.76 -3.30
N ALA A 17 17.65 45.62 -3.95
CA ALA A 17 17.01 44.32 -4.10
C ALA A 17 17.89 43.27 -4.83
N LYS A 18 18.97 43.72 -5.50
CA LYS A 18 19.87 42.89 -6.32
C LYS A 18 21.35 43.04 -5.93
N LEU A 19 21.68 43.74 -4.85
CA LEU A 19 23.05 43.93 -4.42
C LEU A 19 23.13 43.94 -2.90
N ASP A 20 23.98 43.09 -2.33
CA ASP A 20 24.22 42.98 -0.89
C ASP A 20 25.74 42.93 -0.62
N PHE A 21 26.17 43.55 0.47
CA PHE A 21 27.56 43.59 0.92
C PHE A 21 27.73 42.82 2.24
N LYS A 22 28.80 42.04 2.34
CA LYS A 22 29.20 41.37 3.59
C LYS A 22 30.68 41.60 3.83
N LEU A 23 31.04 42.30 4.91
CA LEU A 23 32.44 42.53 5.24
C LEU A 23 33.22 41.22 5.53
N HIS A 24 32.53 40.22 6.08
CA HIS A 24 33.12 38.92 6.43
C HIS A 24 32.46 37.77 5.67
N LEU A 25 33.24 36.74 5.35
CA LEU A 25 32.69 35.46 4.91
C LEU A 25 31.90 34.80 6.04
N TYR A 26 30.77 34.19 5.70
CA TYR A 26 30.05 33.29 6.61
C TYR A 26 31.03 32.22 7.10
N LYS A 27 31.14 32.03 8.41
CA LYS A 27 32.12 31.14 9.09
C LYS A 27 31.83 29.63 8.88
N ILE A 28 31.46 29.28 7.66
CA ILE A 28 31.00 27.96 7.20
C ILE A 28 32.15 26.93 7.18
N ASN A 29 33.39 27.40 6.96
CA ASN A 29 34.58 26.58 6.84
C ASN A 29 35.45 26.56 8.12
N GLU A 30 34.90 26.95 9.27
CA GLU A 30 35.61 26.76 10.53
C GLU A 30 35.94 25.26 10.73
N PRO A 31 37.16 24.91 11.17
CA PRO A 31 37.56 23.51 11.31
C PRO A 31 36.68 22.79 12.34
N LYS A 32 36.38 21.51 12.07
CA LYS A 32 35.58 20.67 12.96
C LYS A 32 36.36 20.44 14.28
N PRO A 33 35.76 20.69 15.45
CA PRO A 33 36.40 20.43 16.75
C PRO A 33 36.56 18.92 16.99
N THR A 34 37.49 18.55 17.86
CA THR A 34 37.82 17.15 18.17
C THR A 34 36.95 16.54 19.27
N GLU A 35 36.34 17.37 20.13
CA GLU A 35 35.52 16.92 21.27
C GLU A 35 34.04 16.66 20.87
N PRO A 36 33.44 15.50 21.21
CA PRO A 36 32.09 15.12 20.77
C PRO A 36 30.97 16.12 21.12
N ILE A 37 31.02 16.73 22.31
CA ILE A 37 30.03 17.72 22.77
C ILE A 37 30.13 19.01 21.95
N GLU A 38 31.34 19.39 21.54
CA GLU A 38 31.59 20.56 20.71
C GLU A 38 31.20 20.31 19.24
N ILE A 39 31.28 19.06 18.77
CA ILE A 39 30.90 18.68 17.40
C ILE A 39 29.42 18.96 17.13
N GLN A 40 28.51 18.62 18.05
CA GLN A 40 27.07 18.86 17.83
C GLN A 40 26.78 20.37 17.76
N LYS A 41 27.28 21.13 18.74
CA LYS A 41 27.13 22.59 18.79
C LYS A 41 27.76 23.28 17.57
N TRP A 42 28.91 22.80 17.11
CA TRP A 42 29.57 23.26 15.90
C TRP A 42 28.73 22.95 14.65
N THR A 43 28.17 21.74 14.56
CA THR A 43 27.32 21.32 13.41
C THR A 43 26.07 22.18 13.32
N ASP A 44 25.37 22.39 14.44
CA ASP A 44 24.17 23.23 14.50
C ASP A 44 24.47 24.68 14.15
N ASN A 45 25.59 25.23 14.65
CA ASN A 45 26.01 26.60 14.34
C ASN A 45 26.39 26.75 12.86
N ARG A 46 27.13 25.77 12.32
CA ARG A 46 27.52 25.73 10.90
C ARG A 46 26.31 25.66 9.98
N GLU A 47 25.29 24.89 10.34
CA GLU A 47 24.05 24.82 9.56
C GLU A 47 23.27 26.15 9.58
N LYS A 48 23.22 26.84 10.73
CA LYS A 48 22.64 28.20 10.80
C LYS A 48 23.41 29.21 9.96
N LEU A 49 24.74 29.12 9.91
CA LEU A 49 25.57 29.98 9.07
C LEU A 49 25.34 29.72 7.57
N TRP A 50 25.18 28.46 7.18
CA TRP A 50 24.70 28.12 5.83
C TRP A 50 23.31 28.68 5.57
N GLY A 51 22.41 28.59 6.55
CA GLY A 51 21.06 29.12 6.44
C GLY A 51 21.04 30.63 6.17
N GLU A 52 21.96 31.39 6.76
CA GLU A 52 22.09 32.83 6.49
C GLU A 52 22.53 33.13 5.05
N LEU A 53 23.53 32.39 4.52
CA LEU A 53 23.94 32.52 3.11
C LEU A 53 22.81 32.13 2.14
N VAL A 54 22.10 31.03 2.41
CA VAL A 54 20.97 30.57 1.61
C VAL A 54 19.85 31.62 1.58
N LYS A 55 19.51 32.18 2.74
CA LYS A 55 18.52 33.25 2.89
C LYS A 55 18.89 34.46 2.02
N ASP A 56 20.13 34.94 2.12
CA ASP A 56 20.60 36.12 1.38
C ASP A 56 20.57 35.88 -0.14
N VAL A 57 21.03 34.72 -0.62
CA VAL A 57 21.07 34.41 -2.05
C VAL A 57 19.67 34.19 -2.64
N ILE A 58 18.77 33.47 -1.95
CA ILE A 58 17.38 33.30 -2.44
C ILE A 58 16.67 34.65 -2.50
N ALA A 59 16.82 35.50 -1.47
CA ALA A 59 16.22 36.82 -1.44
C ALA A 59 16.74 37.72 -2.56
N LEU A 60 18.04 37.71 -2.85
CA LEU A 60 18.64 38.44 -3.98
C LEU A 60 18.13 37.91 -5.33
N THR A 61 17.98 36.60 -5.47
CA THR A 61 17.47 35.98 -6.71
C THR A 61 16.04 36.41 -7.00
N ASN A 62 15.20 36.45 -5.97
CA ASN A 62 13.84 36.94 -6.11
C ASN A 62 13.79 38.46 -6.30
N GLY A 63 14.59 39.21 -5.55
CA GLY A 63 14.61 40.67 -5.55
C GLY A 63 13.29 41.26 -5.06
N ASN A 64 12.83 42.29 -5.75
CA ASN A 64 11.52 42.92 -5.57
C ASN A 64 10.88 43.27 -6.91
N VAL A 65 9.63 43.74 -6.87
CA VAL A 65 8.89 44.14 -8.08
C VAL A 65 9.67 45.21 -8.83
N GLY A 66 9.89 45.00 -10.12
CA GLY A 66 10.65 45.86 -11.03
C GLY A 66 12.11 45.46 -11.24
N THR A 67 12.60 44.41 -10.58
CA THR A 67 14.01 43.98 -10.66
C THR A 67 14.21 42.61 -11.28
N ALA A 68 13.16 41.94 -11.79
CA ALA A 68 13.25 40.55 -12.24
C ALA A 68 14.34 40.31 -13.29
N LYS A 69 14.59 41.28 -14.18
CA LYS A 69 15.57 41.19 -15.28
C LYS A 69 17.02 41.50 -14.89
N GLN A 70 17.28 41.90 -13.65
CA GLN A 70 18.61 42.32 -13.21
C GLN A 70 19.39 41.15 -12.62
N THR A 71 20.66 41.04 -13.00
CA THR A 71 21.63 40.14 -12.33
C THR A 71 21.83 40.61 -10.90
N ALA A 72 21.73 39.67 -9.95
CA ALA A 72 21.98 39.97 -8.54
C ALA A 72 23.44 39.66 -8.17
N TYR A 73 23.95 40.37 -7.16
CA TYR A 73 25.32 40.23 -6.70
C TYR A 73 25.37 40.20 -5.17
N LEU A 74 26.15 39.26 -4.64
CA LEU A 74 26.57 39.24 -3.25
C LEU A 74 28.08 39.46 -3.22
N ILE A 75 28.51 40.60 -2.65
CA ILE A 75 29.92 41.00 -2.57
C ILE A 75 30.41 40.76 -1.14
N ILE A 76 31.39 39.87 -0.99
CA ILE A 76 31.95 39.48 0.30
C ILE A 76 33.41 39.96 0.39
N GLY A 77 33.74 40.68 1.47
CA GLY A 77 35.01 41.37 1.67
C GLY A 77 34.93 42.89 1.54
N ALA A 78 33.74 43.45 1.35
CA ALA A 78 33.49 44.89 1.33
C ALA A 78 32.30 45.23 2.21
N ASP A 79 32.36 46.37 2.88
CA ASP A 79 31.29 46.89 3.73
C ASP A 79 30.25 47.68 2.93
N ASP A 80 29.04 47.80 3.48
CA ASP A 80 27.96 48.61 2.90
C ASP A 80 28.18 50.12 3.10
N LYS A 81 29.22 50.49 3.86
CA LYS A 81 29.57 51.88 4.21
C LYS A 81 31.05 52.18 3.94
N LEU A 82 31.30 53.42 3.53
CA LEU A 82 32.64 53.96 3.44
C LEU A 82 33.20 54.24 4.84
N ARG A 83 34.52 54.21 4.96
CA ARG A 83 35.24 54.67 6.16
C ARG A 83 35.07 56.18 6.32
N ALA A 84 35.42 56.68 7.52
CA ALA A 84 35.36 58.11 7.81
C ALA A 84 36.22 58.98 6.88
N ASP A 85 37.25 58.41 6.25
CA ASP A 85 38.12 59.06 5.27
C ASP A 85 37.60 59.00 3.82
N GLY A 86 36.41 58.43 3.60
CA GLY A 86 35.78 58.27 2.29
C GLY A 86 36.30 57.08 1.47
N THR A 87 37.20 56.26 2.01
CA THR A 87 37.69 55.06 1.33
C THR A 87 36.81 53.83 1.59
N PRO A 88 36.76 52.84 0.68
CA PRO A 88 36.01 51.62 0.93
C PRO A 88 36.56 50.80 2.10
N ASN A 89 35.67 50.28 2.94
CA ASN A 89 36.07 49.37 4.00
C ASN A 89 36.21 47.94 3.45
N LEU A 90 37.43 47.55 3.11
CA LEU A 90 37.76 46.25 2.53
C LEU A 90 38.41 45.29 3.53
N GLN A 91 38.10 44.00 3.36
CA GLN A 91 38.72 42.90 4.06
C GLN A 91 39.15 41.79 3.09
N ASP A 92 40.34 41.24 3.35
CA ASP A 92 40.87 40.12 2.58
C ASP A 92 40.11 38.84 2.92
N ILE A 93 39.48 38.22 1.91
CA ILE A 93 38.74 36.98 2.07
C ILE A 93 39.62 35.79 1.64
N SER A 94 39.76 34.81 2.53
CA SER A 94 40.45 33.55 2.27
C SER A 94 39.58 32.35 2.70
N GLY A 95 39.91 31.15 2.20
CA GLY A 95 39.19 29.93 2.58
C GLY A 95 37.74 29.85 2.07
N VAL A 96 37.45 30.42 0.90
CA VAL A 96 36.10 30.41 0.31
C VAL A 96 35.63 28.99 -0.05
N PRO A 97 34.35 28.64 0.19
CA PRO A 97 33.78 27.38 -0.30
C PRO A 97 33.85 27.30 -1.83
N LYS A 98 33.84 26.09 -2.40
CA LYS A 98 33.74 25.95 -3.86
C LYS A 98 32.38 26.46 -4.31
N CYS A 99 32.33 27.12 -5.46
CA CYS A 99 31.07 27.64 -6.01
C CYS A 99 30.02 26.55 -6.18
N ARG A 100 30.45 25.33 -6.54
CA ARG A 100 29.57 24.16 -6.63
C ARG A 100 28.94 23.77 -5.29
N ASP A 101 29.71 23.81 -4.19
CA ASP A 101 29.19 23.50 -2.85
C ASP A 101 28.12 24.52 -2.43
N ILE A 102 28.34 25.81 -2.77
CA ILE A 102 27.37 26.88 -2.54
C ILE A 102 26.10 26.63 -3.35
N TYR A 103 26.25 26.35 -4.65
CA TYR A 103 25.15 26.04 -5.55
C TYR A 103 24.31 24.85 -5.07
N ASP A 104 24.94 23.71 -4.79
CA ASP A 104 24.25 22.50 -4.37
C ASP A 104 23.56 22.71 -3.00
N LYS A 105 24.19 23.45 -2.08
CA LYS A 105 23.58 23.76 -0.78
C LYS A 105 22.37 24.67 -0.92
N ILE A 106 22.43 25.75 -1.71
CA ILE A 106 21.29 26.64 -1.94
C ILE A 106 20.14 25.89 -2.61
N ASN A 107 20.42 25.12 -3.66
CA ASN A 107 19.41 24.35 -4.36
C ASN A 107 18.81 23.21 -3.54
N SER A 108 19.46 22.77 -2.46
CA SER A 108 18.86 21.86 -1.49
C SER A 108 17.76 22.51 -0.63
N TYR A 109 17.64 23.85 -0.64
CA TYR A 109 16.72 24.63 0.18
C TYR A 109 15.65 25.37 -0.63
N CYS A 110 15.63 25.30 -1.96
CA CYS A 110 14.68 26.06 -2.77
C CYS A 110 14.07 25.28 -3.93
N TYR A 111 12.88 25.70 -4.33
CA TYR A 111 12.18 25.27 -5.55
C TYR A 111 11.45 26.44 -6.22
N PRO A 112 11.47 26.55 -7.56
CA PRO A 112 12.34 25.83 -8.50
C PRO A 112 13.83 26.08 -8.21
N ARG A 113 14.73 25.26 -8.77
CA ARG A 113 16.18 25.45 -8.58
C ARG A 113 16.62 26.82 -9.13
N LEU A 114 17.59 27.45 -8.47
CA LEU A 114 18.26 28.65 -8.96
C LEU A 114 19.08 28.32 -10.23
N PRO A 115 19.29 29.31 -11.13
CA PRO A 115 20.23 29.17 -12.23
C PRO A 115 21.67 29.00 -11.72
N ASP A 116 22.56 28.53 -12.60
CA ASP A 116 23.98 28.38 -12.28
C ASP A 116 24.57 29.69 -11.75
N LEU A 117 25.23 29.60 -10.58
CA LEU A 117 25.88 30.72 -9.93
C LEU A 117 27.30 30.91 -10.49
N ASN A 118 27.71 32.15 -10.69
CA ASN A 118 29.09 32.47 -11.03
C ASN A 118 29.80 33.07 -9.81
N CYS A 119 30.70 32.31 -9.20
CA CYS A 119 31.51 32.76 -8.08
C CYS A 119 32.96 32.98 -8.50
N GLN A 120 33.51 34.12 -8.15
CA GLN A 120 34.88 34.49 -8.48
C GLN A 120 35.52 35.28 -7.34
N THR A 121 36.85 35.20 -7.24
CA THR A 121 37.64 36.02 -6.32
C THR A 121 38.40 37.06 -7.14
N LEU A 122 38.22 38.33 -6.82
CA LEU A 122 38.84 39.46 -7.50
C LEU A 122 39.79 40.19 -6.55
N LEU A 123 40.97 40.59 -7.04
CA LEU A 123 41.94 41.35 -6.26
C LEU A 123 41.68 42.86 -6.41
N LEU A 124 41.19 43.51 -5.35
CA LEU A 124 40.93 44.94 -5.29
C LEU A 124 41.78 45.58 -4.18
N GLU A 125 42.62 46.56 -4.53
CA GLU A 125 43.51 47.27 -3.57
C GLU A 125 44.37 46.32 -2.70
N GLY A 126 44.81 45.20 -3.26
CA GLY A 126 45.61 44.19 -2.56
C GLY A 126 44.80 43.29 -1.61
N LYS A 127 43.47 43.32 -1.67
CA LYS A 127 42.54 42.46 -0.91
C LYS A 127 41.75 41.57 -1.86
N ASN A 128 41.60 40.30 -1.51
CA ASN A 128 40.75 39.36 -2.25
C ASN A 128 39.29 39.55 -1.84
N ILE A 129 38.45 39.91 -2.82
CA ILE A 129 37.02 40.11 -2.66
C ILE A 129 36.30 38.97 -3.38
N PHE A 130 35.39 38.28 -2.69
CA PHE A 130 34.64 37.17 -3.25
C PHE A 130 33.27 37.66 -3.73
N VAL A 131 32.97 37.42 -5.01
CA VAL A 131 31.74 37.89 -5.66
C VAL A 131 30.93 36.70 -6.12
N VAL A 132 29.68 36.60 -5.68
CA VAL A 132 28.69 35.66 -6.21
C VAL A 132 27.75 36.43 -7.13
N SER A 133 27.77 36.11 -8.41
CA SER A 133 26.87 36.65 -9.42
C SER A 133 25.74 35.66 -9.68
N ILE A 134 24.51 36.16 -9.61
CA ILE A 134 23.28 35.38 -9.71
C ILE A 134 22.51 35.88 -10.94
N PRO A 135 22.47 35.11 -12.04
CA PRO A 135 21.72 35.50 -13.23
C PRO A 135 20.22 35.71 -12.95
N PRO A 136 19.52 36.53 -13.76
CA PRO A 136 18.06 36.61 -13.72
C PRO A 136 17.42 35.22 -13.88
N SER A 137 16.34 34.98 -13.16
CA SER A 137 15.60 33.71 -13.21
C SER A 137 14.12 33.95 -13.52
N PRO A 138 13.51 33.14 -14.41
CA PRO A 138 12.11 33.25 -14.79
C PRO A 138 11.14 32.79 -13.69
N TYR A 139 11.65 32.20 -12.60
CA TYR A 139 10.82 31.68 -11.53
C TYR A 139 10.92 32.51 -10.25
N LEU A 140 9.82 32.49 -9.49
CA LEU A 140 9.81 32.88 -8.08
C LEU A 140 10.27 31.68 -7.24
N HIS A 141 11.43 31.79 -6.59
CA HIS A 141 12.01 30.69 -5.81
C HIS A 141 11.47 30.72 -4.38
N LYS A 142 10.98 29.57 -3.90
CA LYS A 142 10.43 29.39 -2.55
C LYS A 142 11.27 28.37 -1.79
N LEU A 143 11.22 28.42 -0.46
CA LEU A 143 11.89 27.42 0.36
C LEU A 143 11.26 26.03 0.15
N SER A 144 12.08 25.00 -0.08
CA SER A 144 11.61 23.61 -0.19
C SER A 144 11.44 22.94 1.18
N LYS A 145 12.21 23.40 2.17
CA LYS A 145 12.21 22.91 3.55
C LYS A 145 12.42 24.04 4.55
N GLN A 146 12.30 23.75 5.84
CA GLN A 146 12.50 24.76 6.89
C GLN A 146 13.92 25.32 6.83
N LEU A 147 14.07 26.64 6.85
CA LEU A 147 15.36 27.33 6.84
C LEU A 147 15.63 27.97 8.20
N LYS A 148 16.69 27.53 8.88
CA LYS A 148 17.10 28.07 10.18
C LYS A 148 18.30 29.00 10.01
N THR A 149 18.19 30.24 10.46
CA THR A 149 19.32 31.18 10.50
C THR A 149 19.63 31.59 11.94
N PRO A 150 20.74 32.32 12.21
CA PRO A 150 21.08 32.73 13.57
C PRO A 150 20.00 33.61 14.24
N LYS A 151 19.24 34.37 13.44
CA LYS A 151 18.28 35.37 13.94
C LYS A 151 16.82 34.94 13.81
N LYS A 152 16.47 34.17 12.77
CA LYS A 152 15.08 33.82 12.44
C LYS A 152 15.00 32.44 11.78
N GLU A 153 13.89 31.75 11.98
CA GLU A 153 13.52 30.55 11.23
C GLU A 153 12.41 30.88 10.24
N PHE A 154 12.46 30.28 9.05
CA PHE A 154 11.48 30.44 7.99
C PHE A 154 10.83 29.10 7.66
N SER A 155 9.52 29.11 7.48
CA SER A 155 8.73 27.93 7.15
C SER A 155 8.99 27.48 5.70
N PRO A 156 8.75 26.19 5.39
CA PRO A 156 8.70 25.72 4.01
C PRO A 156 7.71 26.52 3.16
N HIS A 157 7.95 26.59 1.85
CA HIS A 157 7.15 27.31 0.85
C HIS A 157 7.11 28.83 0.99
N THR A 158 7.89 29.41 1.90
CA THR A 158 8.07 30.86 2.00
C THR A 158 8.88 31.39 0.81
N ALA A 159 8.40 32.45 0.17
CA ALA A 159 9.16 33.21 -0.82
C ALA A 159 9.89 34.37 -0.12
N LEU A 160 11.22 34.34 -0.11
CA LEU A 160 12.03 35.41 0.48
C LEU A 160 12.27 36.51 -0.55
N ILE A 161 12.02 37.77 -0.17
CA ILE A 161 12.20 38.96 -1.02
C ILE A 161 12.91 40.08 -0.25
N ARG A 162 13.38 41.12 -0.94
CA ARG A 162 13.97 42.31 -0.30
C ARG A 162 13.04 43.52 -0.45
N ARG A 163 12.71 44.26 0.62
CA ARG A 163 11.91 45.52 0.54
C ARG A 163 12.74 46.70 1.06
N GLY A 164 12.39 47.93 0.66
CA GLY A 164 12.96 49.19 1.16
C GLY A 164 14.47 49.33 0.94
N ASP A 165 14.90 50.03 -0.12
CA ASP A 165 16.30 50.23 -0.54
C ASP A 165 17.23 48.99 -0.54
N GLY A 166 16.73 47.78 -0.26
CA GLY A 166 17.49 46.54 -0.24
C GLY A 166 17.97 46.07 1.13
N GLU A 167 17.76 46.79 2.25
CA GLU A 167 18.43 46.45 3.52
C GLU A 167 17.80 45.28 4.30
N GLU A 168 16.50 44.99 4.11
CA GLU A 168 15.80 43.95 4.88
C GLU A 168 15.15 42.86 4.01
N ILE A 169 15.27 41.60 4.47
CA ILE A 169 14.69 40.40 3.84
C ILE A 169 13.38 40.04 4.54
N TYR A 170 12.33 39.85 3.74
CA TYR A 170 10.97 39.56 4.20
C TYR A 170 10.38 38.34 3.52
N GLU A 171 9.30 37.86 4.11
CA GLU A 171 8.42 36.86 3.50
C GLU A 171 7.41 37.58 2.61
N ALA A 172 7.40 37.26 1.32
CA ALA A 172 6.50 37.89 0.36
C ALA A 172 5.04 37.51 0.64
N ASP A 173 4.16 38.51 0.66
CA ASP A 173 2.72 38.25 0.77
C ASP A 173 2.14 37.68 -0.55
N PRO A 174 0.93 37.10 -0.55
CA PRO A 174 0.36 36.48 -1.74
C PRO A 174 0.24 37.41 -2.96
N GLN A 175 0.02 38.71 -2.74
CA GLN A 175 -0.13 39.69 -3.82
C GLN A 175 1.22 40.01 -4.46
N GLU A 176 2.27 40.17 -3.65
CA GLU A 176 3.64 40.33 -4.14
C GLU A 176 4.13 39.09 -4.85
N GLN A 177 3.88 37.89 -4.30
CA GLN A 177 4.24 36.64 -4.95
C GLN A 177 3.63 36.55 -6.35
N ALA A 178 2.33 36.86 -6.48
CA ALA A 178 1.65 36.85 -7.78
C ALA A 178 2.24 37.89 -8.75
N THR A 179 2.62 39.07 -8.26
CA THR A 179 3.20 40.15 -9.09
C THR A 179 4.60 39.78 -9.58
N LEU A 180 5.47 39.35 -8.68
CA LEU A 180 6.83 38.90 -8.99
C LEU A 180 6.82 37.69 -9.92
N GLN A 181 5.91 36.75 -9.71
CA GLN A 181 5.79 35.57 -10.56
C GLN A 181 5.39 35.95 -12.00
N ARG A 182 4.49 36.93 -12.19
CA ARG A 182 4.17 37.46 -13.53
C ARG A 182 5.35 38.18 -14.17
N GLU A 183 6.05 39.03 -13.42
CA GLU A 183 7.20 39.78 -13.93
C GLU A 183 8.35 38.86 -14.34
N LYS A 184 8.66 37.85 -13.51
CA LYS A 184 9.69 36.86 -13.78
C LYS A 184 9.31 35.94 -14.95
N ALA A 185 8.03 35.56 -15.06
CA ALA A 185 7.56 34.78 -16.22
C ALA A 185 7.79 35.50 -17.57
N CYS A 186 7.81 36.85 -17.60
CA CYS A 186 8.14 37.59 -18.82
C CYS A 186 9.58 37.33 -19.32
N LEU A 187 10.50 36.83 -18.49
CA LEU A 187 11.83 36.42 -18.94
C LEU A 187 11.78 35.23 -19.91
N LEU A 188 10.78 34.36 -19.79
CA LEU A 188 10.54 33.26 -20.73
C LEU A 188 10.11 33.78 -22.11
N SER A 189 9.45 34.95 -22.16
CA SER A 189 8.95 35.54 -23.41
C SER A 189 10.02 36.24 -24.25
N THR A 190 11.16 36.62 -23.66
CA THR A 190 12.25 37.31 -24.37
C THR A 190 13.26 36.34 -25.00
N ASP A 191 13.34 35.09 -24.54
CA ASP A 191 14.19 34.04 -25.13
C ASP A 191 13.41 33.05 -26.03
N ALA A 192 12.08 33.18 -26.11
CA ALA A 192 11.22 32.37 -26.97
C ALA A 192 11.41 32.60 -28.49
N ALA A 193 12.31 33.50 -28.90
CA ALA A 193 12.65 33.69 -30.31
C ALA A 193 13.67 32.66 -30.82
N SER A 194 14.22 31.76 -29.98
CA SER A 194 15.22 30.78 -30.45
C SER A 194 15.09 29.34 -29.94
N SER A 195 14.19 29.00 -29.01
CA SER A 195 13.92 27.61 -28.63
C SER A 195 12.56 27.15 -29.14
N GLN A 196 12.56 26.31 -30.19
CA GLN A 196 11.37 25.53 -30.52
C GLN A 196 10.99 24.67 -29.30
N PRO A 197 9.69 24.55 -28.95
CA PRO A 197 9.28 23.62 -27.92
C PRO A 197 9.76 22.22 -28.31
N ILE A 198 10.52 21.61 -27.42
CA ILE A 198 10.99 20.25 -27.62
C ILE A 198 9.74 19.36 -27.67
N ALA A 199 9.41 18.87 -28.86
CA ALA A 199 8.30 17.95 -29.05
C ALA A 199 8.69 16.57 -28.52
N ILE A 200 8.37 16.31 -27.24
CA ILE A 200 8.57 14.99 -26.62
C ILE A 200 7.26 14.22 -26.71
N ASP A 201 7.33 13.05 -27.34
CA ASP A 201 6.22 12.09 -27.28
C ASP A 201 6.20 11.41 -25.90
N TRP A 202 5.60 12.10 -24.93
CA TRP A 202 5.46 11.58 -23.56
C TRP A 202 4.68 10.28 -23.49
N LYS A 203 3.77 10.03 -24.44
CA LYS A 203 3.03 8.77 -24.52
C LYS A 203 4.01 7.63 -24.77
N GLN A 204 4.82 7.73 -25.82
CA GLN A 204 5.79 6.70 -26.17
C GLN A 204 6.82 6.49 -25.06
N VAL A 205 7.35 7.58 -24.48
CA VAL A 205 8.30 7.52 -23.35
C VAL A 205 7.72 6.74 -22.18
N CYS A 206 6.48 7.03 -21.78
CA CYS A 206 5.83 6.34 -20.66
C CYS A 206 5.66 4.85 -20.92
N TYR A 207 5.23 4.46 -22.12
CA TYR A 207 5.10 3.04 -22.50
C TYR A 207 6.45 2.31 -22.56
N ASP A 208 7.50 2.93 -23.11
CA ASP A 208 8.83 2.30 -23.19
C ASP A 208 9.46 2.11 -21.81
N VAL A 209 9.27 3.08 -20.90
CA VAL A 209 9.69 2.95 -19.49
C VAL A 209 8.91 1.82 -18.80
N LEU A 210 7.59 1.78 -18.97
CA LEU A 210 6.73 0.74 -18.41
C LEU A 210 7.12 -0.65 -18.93
N GLU A 211 7.38 -0.80 -20.22
CA GLU A 211 7.78 -2.08 -20.82
C GLU A 211 9.14 -2.55 -20.27
N LYS A 212 10.10 -1.63 -20.13
CA LYS A 212 11.40 -1.91 -19.51
C LYS A 212 11.25 -2.39 -18.07
N GLN A 213 10.40 -1.74 -17.27
CA GLN A 213 10.09 -2.15 -15.90
C GLN A 213 9.41 -3.53 -15.86
N ASN A 214 8.45 -3.78 -16.74
CA ASN A 214 7.72 -5.04 -16.81
C ASN A 214 8.62 -6.22 -17.22
N ARG A 215 9.52 -6.02 -18.20
CA ARG A 215 10.52 -7.02 -18.58
C ARG A 215 11.44 -7.38 -17.41
N GLN A 216 11.90 -6.38 -16.64
CA GLN A 216 12.71 -6.61 -15.46
C GLN A 216 11.98 -7.44 -14.40
N TRP A 217 10.70 -7.13 -14.13
CA TRP A 217 9.85 -7.90 -13.21
C TRP A 217 9.66 -9.36 -13.66
N LEU A 218 9.32 -9.58 -14.94
CA LEU A 218 9.15 -10.92 -15.52
C LEU A 218 10.44 -11.75 -15.47
N THR A 219 11.60 -11.13 -15.69
CA THR A 219 12.91 -11.81 -15.61
C THR A 219 13.39 -12.07 -14.18
N ALA A 220 12.94 -11.26 -13.21
CA ALA A 220 13.25 -11.44 -11.79
C ALA A 220 12.34 -12.48 -11.10
N HIS A 221 11.27 -12.92 -11.77
CA HIS A 221 10.31 -13.87 -11.21
C HIS A 221 10.93 -15.27 -11.05
N PRO A 222 11.04 -15.82 -9.83
CA PRO A 222 11.71 -17.10 -9.55
C PRO A 222 11.06 -18.32 -10.23
N LEU A 223 9.78 -18.20 -10.60
CA LEU A 223 8.96 -19.23 -11.27
C LEU A 223 9.01 -19.11 -12.82
N GLY A 224 10.04 -18.43 -13.34
CA GLY A 224 10.15 -17.91 -14.72
C GLY A 224 10.12 -18.92 -15.87
N ALA A 225 10.03 -20.23 -15.64
CA ALA A 225 9.84 -21.18 -16.75
C ALA A 225 8.43 -21.17 -17.35
N GLY A 226 7.42 -20.66 -16.62
CA GLY A 226 6.05 -20.47 -17.14
C GLY A 226 5.69 -19.04 -17.55
N ALA A 227 6.54 -18.04 -17.26
CA ALA A 227 6.24 -16.61 -17.41
C ALA A 227 6.12 -16.14 -18.87
N ARG A 228 6.42 -17.00 -19.86
CA ARG A 228 6.31 -16.68 -21.29
C ARG A 228 4.87 -16.41 -21.78
N ARG A 229 3.83 -16.52 -20.94
CA ARG A 229 2.42 -16.35 -21.32
C ARG A 229 1.55 -15.55 -20.31
N VAL A 230 2.10 -14.68 -19.45
CA VAL A 230 1.26 -13.94 -18.46
C VAL A 230 0.14 -13.11 -19.13
N ALA A 231 0.40 -12.53 -20.30
CA ALA A 231 -0.62 -11.84 -21.09
C ALA A 231 -1.69 -12.81 -21.66
N ASP A 232 -1.28 -13.99 -22.11
CA ASP A 232 -2.16 -15.02 -22.67
C ASP A 232 -2.96 -15.79 -21.59
N MET A 233 -2.52 -15.69 -20.33
CA MET A 233 -3.13 -16.33 -19.16
C MET A 233 -4.09 -15.41 -18.39
N TYR A 234 -4.28 -14.16 -18.83
CA TYR A 234 -5.17 -13.22 -18.13
C TYR A 234 -6.63 -13.69 -18.18
N VAL A 235 -7.25 -13.85 -17.01
CA VAL A 235 -8.68 -14.10 -16.86
C VAL A 235 -9.31 -12.86 -16.18
N PRO A 236 -10.28 -12.19 -16.83
CA PRO A 236 -10.92 -10.99 -16.27
C PRO A 236 -11.57 -11.26 -14.91
N LEU A 237 -11.20 -10.50 -13.87
CA LEU A 237 -11.92 -10.52 -12.59
C LEU A 237 -13.09 -9.55 -12.63
N GLU A 238 -14.20 -9.95 -12.04
CA GLU A 238 -15.30 -9.04 -11.76
C GLU A 238 -14.94 -8.10 -10.60
N LEU A 239 -15.55 -6.92 -10.58
CA LEU A 239 -15.33 -5.92 -9.54
C LEU A 239 -16.65 -5.53 -8.87
N VAL A 240 -16.60 -5.17 -7.59
CA VAL A 240 -17.73 -4.52 -6.91
C VAL A 240 -17.35 -3.12 -6.48
N GLU A 241 -18.24 -2.17 -6.75
CA GLU A 241 -18.09 -0.79 -6.29
C GLU A 241 -18.52 -0.69 -4.81
N ARG A 242 -17.66 -0.16 -3.94
CA ARG A 242 -17.98 0.07 -2.53
C ARG A 242 -18.76 1.37 -2.34
N ARG A 243 -19.90 1.33 -1.64
CA ARG A 243 -20.80 2.48 -1.42
C ARG A 243 -21.12 2.70 0.07
N GLU A 244 -21.23 3.96 0.47
CA GLU A 244 -21.77 4.35 1.78
C GLU A 244 -23.30 4.51 1.76
N LYS A 245 -23.93 4.34 2.93
CA LYS A 245 -25.23 4.96 3.22
C LYS A 245 -25.01 6.41 3.70
N PRO A 246 -25.84 7.38 3.28
CA PRO A 246 -25.77 8.73 3.82
C PRO A 246 -26.10 8.75 5.32
N ALA A 247 -25.28 9.45 6.11
CA ALA A 247 -25.55 9.70 7.52
C ALA A 247 -26.89 10.42 7.68
N ARG A 248 -27.78 9.91 8.55
CA ARG A 248 -28.92 10.70 9.03
C ARG A 248 -28.38 11.80 9.93
N VAL A 249 -28.31 13.01 9.38
CA VAL A 249 -27.90 14.23 10.09
C VAL A 249 -28.90 14.47 11.24
N ASN A 250 -28.38 14.61 12.47
CA ASN A 250 -29.05 15.05 13.72
C ASN A 250 -29.42 14.02 14.81
N GLN A 251 -28.60 13.00 15.08
CA GLN A 251 -28.63 12.36 16.42
C GLN A 251 -27.22 12.24 17.03
N PRO A 252 -27.08 12.35 18.37
CA PRO A 252 -25.78 12.19 19.05
C PRO A 252 -25.25 10.79 18.79
N ILE A 253 -23.96 10.70 18.45
CA ILE A 253 -23.31 9.47 17.99
C ILE A 253 -22.95 8.60 19.20
N ASP A 254 -23.52 7.40 19.26
CA ASP A 254 -23.16 6.32 20.18
C ASP A 254 -21.86 5.62 19.69
N PRO A 255 -20.83 5.44 20.55
CA PRO A 255 -19.60 4.70 20.24
C PRO A 255 -19.81 3.28 19.67
N ALA A 256 -20.98 2.68 19.86
CA ALA A 256 -21.36 1.37 19.29
C ALA A 256 -21.59 1.36 17.76
N GLN A 257 -21.56 2.51 17.08
CA GLN A 257 -21.80 2.61 15.62
C GLN A 257 -20.54 2.50 14.74
N TRP A 258 -19.37 2.18 15.29
CA TRP A 258 -18.11 2.18 14.53
C TRP A 258 -17.99 1.05 13.49
N SER A 259 -18.75 -0.05 13.61
CA SER A 259 -18.53 -1.27 12.80
C SER A 259 -19.43 -1.44 11.57
N VAL A 260 -20.43 -0.57 11.31
CA VAL A 260 -21.36 -0.77 10.17
C VAL A 260 -21.57 0.51 9.38
N ARG A 261 -20.64 0.83 8.47
CA ARG A 261 -20.84 1.90 7.46
C ARG A 261 -20.64 1.49 6.00
N GLU A 262 -20.18 0.28 5.73
CA GLU A 262 -19.89 -0.17 4.36
C GLU A 262 -21.04 -1.05 3.82
N THR A 263 -21.64 -0.66 2.70
CA THR A 263 -22.42 -1.60 1.86
C THR A 263 -21.72 -1.74 0.53
N GLU A 264 -21.08 -2.88 0.29
CA GLU A 264 -20.63 -3.20 -1.07
C GLU A 264 -21.86 -3.24 -1.98
N LYS A 265 -21.80 -2.58 -3.15
CA LYS A 265 -22.84 -2.80 -4.16
C LYS A 265 -22.74 -4.28 -4.54
N THR A 266 -23.74 -5.06 -4.16
CA THR A 266 -23.73 -6.53 -4.34
C THR A 266 -23.81 -6.96 -5.81
N THR A 267 -23.95 -6.03 -6.75
CA THR A 267 -23.96 -6.32 -8.18
C THR A 267 -22.53 -6.21 -8.74
N PRO A 268 -21.93 -7.33 -9.17
CA PRO A 268 -20.65 -7.30 -9.87
C PRO A 268 -20.71 -6.44 -11.13
N ILE A 269 -19.61 -5.75 -11.40
CA ILE A 269 -19.34 -4.99 -12.61
C ILE A 269 -18.36 -5.82 -13.43
N LEU A 270 -18.72 -6.09 -14.69
CA LEU A 270 -17.83 -6.77 -15.62
C LEU A 270 -16.60 -5.90 -15.89
N LEU A 271 -15.44 -6.52 -16.03
CA LEU A 271 -14.19 -5.81 -16.29
C LEU A 271 -14.26 -4.93 -17.55
N SER A 272 -14.92 -5.41 -18.61
CA SER A 272 -15.13 -4.63 -19.84
C SER A 272 -15.96 -3.36 -19.60
N GLN A 273 -16.99 -3.44 -18.77
CA GLN A 273 -17.79 -2.28 -18.37
C GLN A 273 -16.98 -1.33 -17.50
N PHE A 274 -16.18 -1.85 -16.57
CA PHE A 274 -15.27 -1.03 -15.79
C PHE A 274 -14.28 -0.25 -16.68
N PHE A 275 -13.68 -0.91 -17.68
CA PHE A 275 -12.79 -0.22 -18.62
C PHE A 275 -13.51 0.86 -19.44
N GLU A 276 -14.67 0.54 -19.99
CA GLU A 276 -15.38 1.47 -20.85
C GLU A 276 -15.98 2.63 -20.06
N ASP A 277 -16.80 2.33 -19.05
CA ASP A 277 -17.52 3.34 -18.30
C ASP A 277 -16.60 4.10 -17.36
N VAL A 278 -15.80 3.42 -16.53
CA VAL A 278 -15.02 4.07 -15.47
C VAL A 278 -13.69 4.60 -15.99
N ILE A 279 -12.92 3.77 -16.70
CA ILE A 279 -11.56 4.13 -17.10
C ILE A 279 -11.54 5.09 -18.29
N LYS A 280 -12.30 4.82 -19.36
CA LYS A 280 -12.29 5.63 -20.59
C LYS A 280 -13.27 6.80 -20.52
N GLN A 281 -14.51 6.54 -20.14
CA GLN A 281 -15.57 7.56 -20.16
C GLN A 281 -15.70 8.37 -18.86
N GLY A 282 -14.98 8.00 -17.80
CA GLY A 282 -15.02 8.72 -16.52
C GLY A 282 -16.39 8.67 -15.82
N LYS A 283 -17.22 7.68 -16.11
CA LYS A 283 -18.53 7.46 -15.50
C LYS A 283 -18.40 6.76 -14.15
N SER A 284 -17.82 7.47 -13.19
CA SER A 284 -17.85 7.08 -11.78
C SER A 284 -18.44 8.19 -10.92
N LEU A 285 -18.98 7.83 -9.76
CA LEU A 285 -19.84 8.71 -9.00
C LEU A 285 -19.10 9.83 -8.27
N LYS A 286 -17.89 9.57 -7.77
CA LYS A 286 -17.16 10.49 -6.89
C LYS A 286 -16.12 11.31 -7.64
N SER A 287 -15.26 10.65 -8.43
CA SER A 287 -14.09 11.28 -9.04
C SER A 287 -14.18 11.46 -10.56
N GLN A 288 -15.25 10.98 -11.19
CA GLN A 288 -15.40 10.97 -12.66
C GLN A 288 -14.22 10.27 -13.35
N GLY A 289 -13.80 9.12 -12.81
CA GLY A 289 -12.69 8.29 -13.28
C GLY A 289 -11.30 8.86 -13.01
N LYS A 290 -11.17 9.98 -12.28
CA LYS A 290 -9.88 10.62 -12.01
C LYS A 290 -9.11 9.97 -10.86
N ARG A 291 -9.81 9.37 -9.89
CA ARG A 291 -9.21 8.81 -8.67
C ARG A 291 -9.86 7.49 -8.33
N ILE A 292 -9.12 6.41 -8.56
CA ILE A 292 -9.62 5.04 -8.46
C ILE A 292 -8.77 4.27 -7.47
N ALA A 293 -9.42 3.59 -6.54
CA ALA A 293 -8.76 2.69 -5.60
C ALA A 293 -9.22 1.25 -5.87
N ILE A 294 -8.26 0.35 -6.09
CA ILE A 294 -8.49 -1.08 -6.28
C ILE A 294 -8.10 -1.79 -4.98
N VAL A 295 -9.09 -2.28 -4.25
CA VAL A 295 -8.91 -2.98 -2.98
C VAL A 295 -9.12 -4.49 -3.12
N GLY A 296 -8.52 -5.27 -2.24
CA GLY A 296 -8.66 -6.73 -2.29
C GLY A 296 -7.68 -7.46 -1.40
N GLU A 297 -7.96 -8.74 -1.16
CA GLU A 297 -7.09 -9.63 -0.36
C GLU A 297 -5.71 -9.81 -1.03
N PRO A 298 -4.70 -10.28 -0.28
CA PRO A 298 -3.43 -10.71 -0.85
C PRO A 298 -3.64 -11.76 -1.96
N GLY A 299 -2.96 -11.60 -3.10
CA GLY A 299 -3.12 -12.49 -4.25
C GLY A 299 -4.42 -12.33 -5.06
N ALA A 300 -5.28 -11.35 -4.74
CA ALA A 300 -6.54 -11.08 -5.47
C ALA A 300 -6.35 -10.43 -6.86
N GLY A 301 -5.14 -10.42 -7.42
CA GLY A 301 -4.87 -9.89 -8.76
C GLY A 301 -4.91 -8.36 -8.90
N LYS A 302 -4.74 -7.60 -7.81
CA LYS A 302 -4.77 -6.12 -7.84
C LYS A 302 -3.69 -5.54 -8.75
N THR A 303 -2.43 -5.92 -8.53
CA THR A 303 -1.28 -5.53 -9.38
C THR A 303 -1.49 -5.97 -10.82
N THR A 304 -2.02 -7.16 -11.05
CA THR A 304 -2.32 -7.67 -12.41
C THR A 304 -3.40 -6.84 -13.11
N LEU A 305 -4.44 -6.41 -12.39
CA LEU A 305 -5.44 -5.49 -12.92
C LEU A 305 -4.84 -4.10 -13.18
N LEU A 306 -4.01 -3.58 -12.28
CA LEU A 306 -3.32 -2.31 -12.46
C LEU A 306 -2.42 -2.33 -13.71
N GLN A 307 -1.72 -3.45 -13.95
CA GLN A 307 -0.96 -3.68 -15.18
C GLN A 307 -1.88 -3.66 -16.40
N LYS A 308 -3.02 -4.34 -16.36
CA LYS A 308 -3.99 -4.32 -17.47
C LYS A 308 -4.52 -2.91 -17.73
N ILE A 309 -4.78 -2.12 -16.69
CA ILE A 309 -5.15 -0.71 -16.81
C ILE A 309 -4.07 0.10 -17.52
N ALA A 310 -2.79 -0.10 -17.19
CA ALA A 310 -1.69 0.60 -17.83
C ALA A 310 -1.69 0.49 -19.37
N TRP A 311 -2.16 -0.64 -19.91
CA TRP A 311 -2.21 -0.91 -21.34
C TRP A 311 -3.55 -0.53 -22.02
N GLU A 312 -4.60 -0.24 -21.25
CA GLU A 312 -5.95 0.05 -21.76
C GLU A 312 -6.38 1.51 -21.58
N ILE A 313 -5.56 2.33 -20.90
CA ILE A 313 -5.81 3.76 -20.71
C ILE A 313 -5.39 4.60 -21.91
N ASP A 314 -6.11 5.70 -22.15
CA ASP A 314 -5.72 6.70 -23.16
C ASP A 314 -4.65 7.68 -22.65
N SER A 315 -4.61 7.88 -21.32
CA SER A 315 -3.59 8.66 -20.60
C SER A 315 -2.22 7.96 -20.60
N TYR A 316 -1.15 8.70 -20.32
CA TYR A 316 0.22 8.20 -20.32
C TYR A 316 0.52 7.55 -18.97
N PRO A 317 0.77 6.22 -18.91
CA PRO A 317 0.94 5.51 -17.65
C PRO A 317 2.32 5.76 -17.03
N ILE A 318 2.35 6.20 -15.78
CA ILE A 318 3.56 6.21 -14.96
C ILE A 318 3.36 5.24 -13.79
N TRP A 319 4.12 4.14 -13.81
CA TRP A 319 4.08 3.14 -12.74
C TRP A 319 4.99 3.52 -11.59
N ILE A 320 4.44 3.52 -10.38
CA ILE A 320 5.15 3.80 -9.13
C ILE A 320 4.89 2.63 -8.18
N ASN A 321 5.96 1.90 -7.85
CA ASN A 321 5.91 0.96 -6.73
C ASN A 321 6.01 1.77 -5.44
N LEU A 322 4.91 1.86 -4.68
CA LEU A 322 4.84 2.67 -3.46
C LEU A 322 5.76 2.13 -2.36
N ALA A 323 6.17 0.86 -2.42
CA ALA A 323 7.18 0.34 -1.52
C ALA A 323 8.53 1.10 -1.67
N ASP A 324 8.82 1.69 -2.84
CA ASP A 324 10.09 2.39 -3.08
C ASP A 324 10.12 3.84 -2.57
N LEU A 325 8.98 4.32 -2.04
CA LEU A 325 8.89 5.61 -1.37
C LEU A 325 9.47 5.54 0.05
N LYS A 326 10.24 6.56 0.40
CA LYS A 326 10.83 6.73 1.73
C LYS A 326 9.95 7.62 2.59
N PRO A 327 10.13 7.62 3.92
CA PRO A 327 9.33 8.42 4.84
C PRO A 327 9.33 9.92 4.54
N ASP A 328 10.47 10.45 4.09
CA ASP A 328 10.65 11.87 3.77
C ASP A 328 10.54 12.18 2.28
N ASP A 329 10.35 11.17 1.41
CA ASP A 329 10.12 11.42 -0.01
C ASP A 329 8.76 12.11 -0.20
N THR A 330 8.70 13.05 -1.13
CA THR A 330 7.43 13.49 -1.74
C THR A 330 7.18 12.75 -3.06
N LEU A 331 5.92 12.66 -3.47
CA LEU A 331 5.55 12.07 -4.76
C LEU A 331 6.16 12.86 -5.93
N GLN A 332 6.28 14.18 -5.78
CA GLN A 332 6.91 15.08 -6.76
C GLN A 332 8.41 14.79 -6.92
N GLU A 333 9.14 14.66 -5.81
CA GLU A 333 10.57 14.33 -5.85
C GLU A 333 10.81 12.93 -6.42
N TYR A 334 9.96 11.95 -6.08
CA TYR A 334 10.03 10.62 -6.68
C TYR A 334 9.91 10.72 -8.21
N LEU A 335 8.92 11.45 -8.71
CA LEU A 335 8.69 11.61 -10.14
C LEU A 335 9.86 12.29 -10.86
N LEU A 336 10.49 13.29 -10.25
CA LEU A 336 11.62 14.01 -10.87
C LEU A 336 12.93 13.22 -10.77
N GLU A 337 13.29 12.75 -9.58
CA GLU A 337 14.61 12.18 -9.31
C GLU A 337 14.67 10.67 -9.52
N LYS A 338 13.57 9.94 -9.31
CA LYS A 338 13.51 8.46 -9.42
C LYS A 338 12.76 7.94 -10.64
N TRP A 339 11.97 8.77 -11.30
CA TRP A 339 11.32 8.40 -12.57
C TRP A 339 11.91 9.14 -13.77
N LEU A 340 11.84 10.47 -13.82
CA LEU A 340 12.25 11.28 -14.97
C LEU A 340 13.75 11.16 -15.26
N LYS A 341 14.58 11.33 -14.22
CA LYS A 341 16.05 11.24 -14.35
C LYS A 341 16.55 9.86 -14.81
N PRO A 342 16.11 8.72 -14.25
CA PRO A 342 16.46 7.41 -14.81
C PRO A 342 15.90 7.18 -16.23
N SER A 343 14.78 7.83 -16.56
CA SER A 343 14.13 7.74 -17.88
C SER A 343 14.86 8.53 -18.97
N LEU A 344 15.87 9.35 -18.65
CA LEU A 344 16.68 10.08 -19.64
C LEU A 344 17.29 9.16 -20.71
N SER A 345 17.63 7.92 -20.34
CA SER A 345 18.14 6.92 -21.28
C SER A 345 17.11 6.48 -22.33
N VAL A 346 15.82 6.44 -21.95
CA VAL A 346 14.69 6.11 -22.82
C VAL A 346 14.27 7.34 -23.62
N ILE A 347 14.15 8.50 -22.96
CA ILE A 347 13.81 9.79 -23.59
C ILE A 347 14.78 10.12 -24.73
N ARG A 348 16.08 9.82 -24.57
CA ARG A 348 17.08 10.00 -25.63
C ARG A 348 16.80 9.16 -26.88
N GLN A 349 16.18 8.00 -26.74
CA GLN A 349 15.82 7.16 -27.89
C GLN A 349 14.62 7.75 -28.63
N CYS A 350 13.65 8.31 -27.91
CA CYS A 350 12.44 8.89 -28.48
C CYS A 350 12.66 10.32 -29.03
N ALA A 351 13.51 11.10 -28.38
CA ALA A 351 13.81 12.50 -28.71
C ALA A 351 15.32 12.80 -28.53
N PRO A 352 16.19 12.35 -29.46
CA PRO A 352 17.64 12.51 -29.35
C PRO A 352 18.09 13.98 -29.28
N GLU A 353 17.35 14.87 -29.96
CA GLU A 353 17.63 16.30 -30.02
C GLU A 353 17.23 17.06 -28.74
N ALA A 354 16.35 16.46 -27.92
CA ALA A 354 15.87 17.01 -26.66
C ALA A 354 16.89 16.92 -25.51
N VAL A 355 17.83 15.97 -25.57
CA VAL A 355 18.70 15.60 -24.45
C VAL A 355 20.15 15.35 -24.93
N PRO A 356 20.95 16.41 -25.19
CA PRO A 356 22.35 16.24 -25.59
C PRO A 356 23.20 15.78 -24.38
N ASN A 357 23.49 14.47 -24.28
CA ASN A 357 24.50 13.89 -23.37
C ASN A 357 24.51 14.32 -21.88
N LEU A 358 23.37 14.68 -21.31
CA LEU A 358 23.29 15.07 -19.89
C LEU A 358 23.06 13.87 -18.95
N LYS A 359 23.63 13.95 -17.74
CA LYS A 359 23.36 13.04 -16.61
C LYS A 359 22.15 13.49 -15.77
N GLU A 360 21.65 14.69 -16.01
CA GLU A 360 20.58 15.36 -15.27
C GLU A 360 19.52 15.88 -16.26
N PRO A 361 18.23 15.97 -15.87
CA PRO A 361 17.20 16.61 -16.70
C PRO A 361 17.53 18.08 -16.96
N THR A 362 17.23 18.57 -18.17
CA THR A 362 17.26 20.01 -18.44
C THR A 362 16.02 20.69 -17.87
N GLU A 363 16.10 21.98 -17.58
CA GLU A 363 14.94 22.78 -17.18
C GLU A 363 13.80 22.73 -18.21
N ALA A 364 14.14 22.73 -19.50
CA ALA A 364 13.17 22.59 -20.59
C ALA A 364 12.46 21.23 -20.57
N LEU A 365 13.18 20.14 -20.26
CA LEU A 365 12.62 18.80 -20.14
C LEU A 365 11.72 18.69 -18.91
N GLU A 366 12.14 19.22 -17.77
CA GLU A 366 11.30 19.28 -16.56
C GLU A 366 10.03 20.09 -16.82
N THR A 367 10.14 21.24 -17.48
CA THR A 367 8.99 22.07 -17.85
C THR A 367 8.01 21.31 -18.74
N ALA A 368 8.51 20.66 -19.81
CA ALA A 368 7.67 19.84 -20.69
C ALA A 368 7.00 18.67 -19.96
N PHE A 369 7.67 18.09 -18.96
CA PHE A 369 7.10 17.05 -18.11
C PHE A 369 5.97 17.60 -17.24
N LEU A 370 6.19 18.72 -16.56
CA LEU A 370 5.18 19.39 -15.74
C LEU A 370 3.96 19.85 -16.56
N GLU A 371 4.16 20.29 -17.81
CA GLU A 371 3.09 20.63 -18.73
C GLU A 371 2.21 19.42 -19.07
N ALA A 372 2.80 18.23 -19.27
CA ALA A 372 2.04 17.00 -19.51
C ALA A 372 1.11 16.65 -18.32
N PHE A 373 1.56 16.90 -17.09
CA PHE A 373 0.69 16.82 -15.90
C PHE A 373 -0.41 17.88 -15.93
N GLY A 374 -0.07 19.13 -16.22
CA GLY A 374 -1.03 20.24 -16.30
C GLY A 374 -2.14 20.04 -17.34
N GLN A 375 -1.85 19.31 -18.42
CA GLN A 375 -2.82 18.95 -19.46
C GLN A 375 -3.70 17.74 -19.08
N GLY A 376 -3.48 17.11 -17.92
CA GLY A 376 -4.23 15.94 -17.48
C GLY A 376 -3.95 14.68 -18.31
N GLN A 377 -2.82 14.64 -19.02
CA GLN A 377 -2.46 13.51 -19.89
C GLN A 377 -1.85 12.36 -19.11
N ILE A 378 -1.31 12.59 -17.91
CA ILE A 378 -0.64 11.56 -17.12
C ILE A 378 -1.63 10.78 -16.26
N CYS A 379 -1.42 9.46 -16.19
CA CYS A 379 -2.05 8.58 -15.21
C CYS A 379 -0.99 7.94 -14.32
N LEU A 380 -1.03 8.25 -13.02
CA LEU A 380 -0.19 7.61 -12.01
C LEU A 380 -0.81 6.29 -11.56
N LEU A 381 -0.03 5.22 -11.69
CA LEU A 381 -0.39 3.87 -11.26
C LEU A 381 0.42 3.56 -10.00
N LEU A 382 -0.23 3.70 -8.84
CA LEU A 382 0.40 3.60 -7.53
C LEU A 382 0.17 2.18 -6.95
N ASP A 383 1.15 1.30 -7.08
CA ASP A 383 1.01 -0.10 -6.66
C ASP A 383 1.49 -0.30 -5.21
N GLY A 384 0.68 -0.98 -4.40
CA GLY A 384 1.06 -1.49 -3.08
C GLY A 384 1.04 -0.46 -1.95
N VAL A 385 -0.09 0.23 -1.72
CA VAL A 385 -0.22 1.18 -0.59
C VAL A 385 0.12 0.52 0.76
N ASP A 386 -0.29 -0.73 0.94
CA ASP A 386 -0.01 -1.50 2.15
C ASP A 386 1.48 -1.85 2.32
N GLU A 387 2.30 -1.64 1.29
CA GLU A 387 3.74 -1.93 1.26
C GLU A 387 4.62 -0.68 1.45
N MET A 388 4.01 0.50 1.64
CA MET A 388 4.72 1.75 1.92
C MET A 388 5.57 1.66 3.20
N ALA A 389 6.70 2.38 3.22
CA ALA A 389 7.60 2.42 4.37
C ALA A 389 6.85 2.87 5.65
N VAL A 390 7.03 2.10 6.73
CA VAL A 390 6.14 2.17 7.90
C VAL A 390 6.28 3.46 8.71
N ASN A 391 7.38 4.21 8.60
CA ASN A 391 7.51 5.53 9.24
C ASN A 391 6.60 6.60 8.62
N ILE A 392 5.94 6.31 7.50
CA ILE A 392 4.87 7.16 6.96
C ILE A 392 3.63 7.11 7.88
N GLY A 393 3.49 6.06 8.71
CA GLY A 393 2.51 5.91 9.80
C GLY A 393 1.06 5.73 9.35
N GLN A 394 0.63 6.55 8.39
CA GLN A 394 -0.70 6.52 7.77
C GLN A 394 -0.55 6.66 6.24
N PRO A 395 -0.28 5.57 5.51
CA PRO A 395 -0.03 5.58 4.06
C PRO A 395 -1.10 6.30 3.25
N LEU A 396 -2.39 6.07 3.56
CA LEU A 396 -3.50 6.70 2.86
C LEU A 396 -3.61 8.19 3.19
N SER A 397 -3.29 8.60 4.42
CA SER A 397 -3.21 10.02 4.79
C SER A 397 -2.06 10.74 4.08
N TRP A 398 -0.91 10.07 3.92
CA TRP A 398 0.22 10.61 3.17
C TRP A 398 -0.17 10.83 1.70
N ILE A 399 -0.80 9.83 1.06
CA ILE A 399 -1.28 9.97 -0.32
C ILE A 399 -2.25 11.16 -0.39
N ALA A 400 -3.21 11.27 0.54
CA ALA A 400 -4.14 12.41 0.57
C ALA A 400 -3.42 13.76 0.58
N LYS A 401 -2.33 13.89 1.36
CA LYS A 401 -1.53 15.11 1.48
C LYS A 401 -0.76 15.43 0.20
N GLU A 402 -0.14 14.42 -0.42
CA GLU A 402 0.60 14.59 -1.69
C GLU A 402 -0.34 15.01 -2.81
N LEU A 403 -1.57 14.53 -2.80
CA LEU A 403 -2.58 14.88 -3.79
C LEU A 403 -3.28 16.22 -3.55
N GLN A 404 -3.03 16.89 -2.42
CA GLN A 404 -3.54 18.23 -2.15
C GLN A 404 -2.58 19.34 -2.59
N ASN A 405 -1.31 19.01 -2.86
CA ASN A 405 -0.26 19.99 -3.06
C ASN A 405 0.47 19.77 -4.40
N GLY A 406 0.53 20.82 -5.22
CA GLY A 406 1.35 20.87 -6.44
C GLY A 406 0.71 20.32 -7.71
N TRP A 407 1.55 19.96 -8.68
CA TRP A 407 1.14 19.62 -10.06
C TRP A 407 0.65 18.18 -10.21
N VAL A 408 0.92 17.31 -9.23
CA VAL A 408 0.53 15.89 -9.26
C VAL A 408 -0.99 15.69 -9.14
N ASP A 409 -1.71 16.61 -8.48
CA ASP A 409 -3.17 16.64 -8.38
C ASP A 409 -3.89 16.60 -9.74
N LYS A 410 -3.21 17.05 -10.81
CA LYS A 410 -3.75 17.10 -12.17
C LYS A 410 -3.75 15.75 -12.88
N ALA A 411 -2.96 14.79 -12.41
CA ALA A 411 -2.92 13.46 -12.99
C ALA A 411 -4.19 12.65 -12.64
N LYS A 412 -4.54 11.72 -13.53
CA LYS A 412 -5.39 10.60 -13.15
C LYS A 412 -4.63 9.68 -12.22
N ILE A 413 -5.28 9.11 -11.23
CA ILE A 413 -4.64 8.27 -10.21
C ILE A 413 -5.41 6.97 -10.07
N VAL A 414 -4.68 5.86 -10.17
CA VAL A 414 -5.18 4.52 -9.87
C VAL A 414 -4.23 3.91 -8.85
N LEU A 415 -4.74 3.51 -7.69
CA LEU A 415 -3.93 2.89 -6.64
C LEU A 415 -4.41 1.48 -6.29
N THR A 416 -3.52 0.66 -5.75
CA THR A 416 -3.87 -0.67 -5.19
C THR A 416 -3.62 -0.71 -3.68
N CYS A 417 -4.52 -1.35 -2.93
CA CYS A 417 -4.43 -1.42 -1.48
C CYS A 417 -5.06 -2.72 -0.94
N ARG A 418 -4.61 -3.24 0.21
CA ARG A 418 -5.36 -4.29 0.92
C ARG A 418 -6.64 -3.74 1.55
N VAL A 419 -7.66 -4.58 1.64
CA VAL A 419 -8.97 -4.23 2.23
C VAL A 419 -8.82 -3.74 3.67
N ASN A 420 -8.00 -4.42 4.48
CA ASN A 420 -7.82 -4.05 5.89
C ASN A 420 -7.12 -2.70 6.08
N VAL A 421 -6.16 -2.34 5.22
CA VAL A 421 -5.51 -1.02 5.24
C VAL A 421 -6.50 0.06 4.81
N TRP A 422 -7.29 -0.21 3.77
CA TRP A 422 -8.35 0.68 3.34
C TRP A 422 -9.42 0.88 4.42
N SER A 423 -9.94 -0.18 5.04
CA SER A 423 -10.96 -0.03 6.09
C SER A 423 -10.43 0.64 7.37
N ALA A 424 -9.13 0.59 7.63
CA ALA A 424 -8.53 1.25 8.80
C ALA A 424 -8.34 2.76 8.60
N GLU A 425 -7.92 3.21 7.40
CA GLU A 425 -7.48 4.60 7.16
C GLU A 425 -8.22 5.31 6.01
N GLY A 426 -8.94 4.56 5.17
CA GLY A 426 -9.53 5.01 3.91
C GLY A 426 -10.62 6.05 4.04
N SER A 427 -11.22 6.22 5.21
CA SER A 427 -12.26 7.22 5.48
C SER A 427 -11.92 8.66 5.02
N ARG A 428 -10.62 9.02 5.02
CA ARG A 428 -10.14 10.34 4.57
C ARG A 428 -10.08 10.49 3.05
N LEU A 429 -9.89 9.39 2.33
CA LEU A 429 -9.79 9.33 0.88
C LEU A 429 -11.09 8.87 0.19
N GLU A 430 -11.99 8.25 0.93
CA GLU A 430 -13.23 7.67 0.40
C GLU A 430 -14.15 8.69 -0.26
N ASN A 431 -14.10 9.97 0.11
CA ASN A 431 -14.85 11.03 -0.56
C ASN A 431 -14.17 11.56 -1.84
N GLN A 432 -12.91 11.21 -2.05
CA GLN A 432 -12.11 11.65 -3.20
C GLN A 432 -11.89 10.53 -4.22
N PHE A 433 -12.03 9.26 -3.82
CA PHE A 433 -11.77 8.08 -4.63
C PHE A 433 -13.04 7.26 -4.88
N ASP A 434 -13.17 6.76 -6.11
CA ASP A 434 -14.07 5.66 -6.44
C ASP A 434 -13.38 4.33 -6.09
N VAL A 435 -14.01 3.56 -5.21
CA VAL A 435 -13.39 2.36 -4.61
C VAL A 435 -14.01 1.11 -5.22
N TYR A 436 -13.16 0.28 -5.81
CA TYR A 436 -13.53 -0.98 -6.42
C TYR A 436 -12.80 -2.12 -5.73
N ARG A 437 -13.51 -3.20 -5.42
CA ARG A 437 -12.92 -4.43 -4.87
C ARG A 437 -12.86 -5.49 -5.95
N ASN A 438 -11.71 -6.12 -6.15
CA ASN A 438 -11.61 -7.33 -6.95
C ASN A 438 -12.38 -8.46 -6.27
N LEU A 439 -13.27 -9.11 -7.00
CA LEU A 439 -13.87 -10.36 -6.57
C LEU A 439 -12.90 -11.53 -6.79
N ASP A 440 -13.17 -12.65 -6.12
CA ASP A 440 -12.50 -13.91 -6.43
C ASP A 440 -13.01 -14.48 -7.77
N PHE A 441 -12.25 -15.39 -8.39
CA PHE A 441 -12.69 -16.08 -9.59
C PHE A 441 -14.04 -16.78 -9.38
N SER A 442 -14.95 -16.67 -10.34
CA SER A 442 -16.09 -17.59 -10.44
C SER A 442 -15.61 -19.04 -10.68
N PRO A 443 -16.40 -20.07 -10.36
CA PRO A 443 -16.05 -21.44 -10.72
C PRO A 443 -15.70 -21.60 -12.20
N GLU A 444 -16.40 -20.89 -13.08
CA GLU A 444 -16.15 -20.88 -14.53
C GLU A 444 -14.82 -20.21 -14.87
N GLN A 445 -14.47 -19.12 -14.19
CA GLN A 445 -13.17 -18.44 -14.36
C GLN A 445 -12.01 -19.29 -13.84
N VAL A 446 -12.21 -20.07 -12.76
CA VAL A 446 -11.23 -21.06 -12.29
C VAL A 446 -10.96 -22.08 -13.39
N GLU A 447 -12.01 -22.61 -14.01
CA GLU A 447 -11.87 -23.55 -15.12
C GLU A 447 -11.19 -22.92 -16.35
N GLU A 448 -11.57 -21.70 -16.72
CA GLU A 448 -10.96 -20.95 -17.82
C GLU A 448 -9.46 -20.75 -17.59
N PHE A 449 -9.07 -20.39 -16.38
CA PHE A 449 -7.67 -20.21 -16.00
C PHE A 449 -6.89 -21.53 -16.14
N ILE A 450 -7.46 -22.64 -15.66
CA ILE A 450 -6.84 -23.98 -15.79
C ILE A 450 -6.70 -24.36 -17.27
N ASP A 451 -7.71 -24.09 -18.09
CA ASP A 451 -7.68 -24.37 -19.53
C ASP A 451 -6.60 -23.56 -20.27
N LYS A 452 -6.43 -22.29 -19.91
CA LYS A 452 -5.36 -21.43 -20.45
C LYS A 452 -3.98 -21.86 -19.96
N TRP A 453 -3.86 -22.27 -18.70
CA TRP A 453 -2.59 -22.70 -18.12
C TRP A 453 -2.07 -23.95 -18.81
N PHE A 454 -2.91 -24.98 -18.96
CA PHE A 454 -2.56 -26.26 -19.58
C PHE A 454 -2.97 -26.31 -21.05
N ALA A 455 -2.72 -25.24 -21.81
CA ALA A 455 -3.19 -25.07 -23.19
C ALA A 455 -2.63 -26.11 -24.17
N ASP A 456 -1.43 -26.61 -23.91
CA ASP A 456 -0.71 -27.49 -24.81
C ASP A 456 -1.29 -28.92 -24.79
N GLN A 457 -1.34 -29.58 -25.96
CA GLN A 457 -2.02 -30.87 -26.11
C GLN A 457 -1.47 -31.98 -25.20
N GLN A 458 -0.20 -31.90 -24.83
CA GLN A 458 0.47 -32.87 -23.96
C GLN A 458 0.03 -32.74 -22.48
N GLU A 459 -0.64 -31.64 -22.12
CA GLU A 459 -1.05 -31.33 -20.75
C GLU A 459 -2.55 -31.56 -20.49
N HIS A 460 -3.31 -32.04 -21.49
CA HIS A 460 -4.75 -32.32 -21.37
C HIS A 460 -5.09 -33.30 -20.25
N SER A 461 -4.26 -34.32 -20.03
CA SER A 461 -4.46 -35.27 -18.93
C SER A 461 -4.37 -34.56 -17.58
N SER A 462 -3.38 -33.68 -17.41
CA SER A 462 -3.15 -32.89 -16.20
C SER A 462 -4.28 -31.91 -15.94
N ARG A 463 -4.70 -31.18 -16.98
CA ARG A 463 -5.86 -30.29 -16.96
C ARG A 463 -7.12 -31.00 -16.45
N ASN A 464 -7.47 -32.13 -17.07
CA ASN A 464 -8.65 -32.90 -16.71
C ASN A 464 -8.55 -33.51 -15.31
N ALA A 465 -7.36 -33.99 -14.92
CA ALA A 465 -7.12 -34.52 -13.58
C ALA A 465 -7.32 -33.45 -12.50
N LEU A 466 -6.80 -32.23 -12.71
CA LEU A 466 -6.96 -31.12 -11.77
C LEU A 466 -8.43 -30.69 -11.66
N LYS A 467 -9.12 -30.51 -12.79
CA LYS A 467 -10.56 -30.19 -12.79
C LYS A 467 -11.38 -31.25 -12.06
N ASN A 468 -11.10 -32.54 -12.31
CA ASN A 468 -11.76 -33.65 -11.62
C ASN A 468 -11.49 -33.66 -10.11
N GLU A 469 -10.25 -33.40 -9.68
CA GLU A 469 -9.90 -33.35 -8.26
C GLU A 469 -10.57 -32.17 -7.55
N LEU A 470 -10.62 -30.99 -8.19
CA LEU A 470 -11.39 -29.84 -7.69
C LEU A 470 -12.89 -30.16 -7.59
N GLY A 471 -13.44 -30.85 -8.59
CA GLY A 471 -14.84 -31.31 -8.56
C GLY A 471 -15.13 -32.37 -7.49
N ARG A 472 -14.14 -33.19 -7.10
CA ARG A 472 -14.26 -34.18 -6.01
C ARG A 472 -14.13 -33.56 -4.62
N LYS A 473 -13.30 -32.53 -4.48
CA LYS A 473 -13.13 -31.81 -3.23
C LYS A 473 -14.35 -30.91 -3.00
N GLY A 474 -14.81 -30.83 -1.74
CA GLY A 474 -15.95 -29.98 -1.39
C GLY A 474 -15.66 -28.47 -1.52
N ASP A 475 -16.66 -27.65 -1.23
CA ASP A 475 -16.65 -26.17 -1.36
C ASP A 475 -15.38 -25.47 -0.84
N ARG A 476 -14.71 -26.06 0.15
CA ARG A 476 -13.59 -25.44 0.85
C ARG A 476 -12.34 -25.24 -0.03
N ILE A 477 -11.85 -26.28 -0.71
CA ILE A 477 -10.69 -26.15 -1.62
C ILE A 477 -11.09 -25.33 -2.83
N ASN A 478 -12.32 -25.52 -3.32
CA ASN A 478 -12.88 -24.74 -4.41
C ASN A 478 -12.88 -23.25 -4.08
N ARG A 479 -13.19 -22.84 -2.83
CA ARG A 479 -13.06 -21.44 -2.37
C ARG A 479 -11.62 -20.95 -2.33
N LEU A 480 -10.67 -21.76 -1.85
CA LEU A 480 -9.27 -21.35 -1.78
C LEU A 480 -8.67 -21.05 -3.16
N VAL A 481 -9.01 -21.86 -4.17
CA VAL A 481 -8.51 -21.68 -5.54
C VAL A 481 -9.27 -20.63 -6.34
N ARG A 482 -10.28 -19.97 -5.77
CA ARG A 482 -10.87 -18.78 -6.39
C ARG A 482 -9.93 -17.58 -6.31
N ASN A 483 -8.98 -17.59 -5.36
CA ASN A 483 -7.92 -16.59 -5.30
C ASN A 483 -6.90 -16.84 -6.44
N PRO A 484 -6.65 -15.86 -7.33
CA PRO A 484 -5.83 -16.05 -8.53
C PRO A 484 -4.42 -16.56 -8.26
N LEU A 485 -3.74 -16.00 -7.26
CA LEU A 485 -2.41 -16.44 -6.88
C LEU A 485 -2.40 -17.91 -6.45
N ARG A 486 -3.37 -18.32 -5.61
CA ARG A 486 -3.45 -19.71 -5.13
C ARG A 486 -3.74 -20.69 -6.27
N LEU A 487 -4.61 -20.33 -7.22
CA LEU A 487 -4.88 -21.16 -8.40
C LEU A 487 -3.64 -21.32 -9.28
N MET A 488 -2.98 -20.21 -9.60
CA MET A 488 -1.72 -20.23 -10.36
C MET A 488 -0.71 -21.17 -9.71
N LEU A 489 -0.55 -21.07 -8.39
CA LEU A 489 0.37 -21.90 -7.62
C LEU A 489 -0.05 -23.39 -7.64
N VAL A 490 -1.34 -23.72 -7.55
CA VAL A 490 -1.85 -25.09 -7.72
C VAL A 490 -1.49 -25.64 -9.10
N CYS A 491 -1.77 -24.88 -10.17
CA CYS A 491 -1.48 -25.28 -11.54
C CYS A 491 0.02 -25.53 -11.75
N LEU A 492 0.87 -24.65 -11.21
CA LEU A 492 2.32 -24.76 -11.30
C LEU A 492 2.86 -26.07 -10.69
N THR A 493 2.28 -26.53 -9.58
CA THR A 493 2.78 -27.70 -8.84
C THR A 493 2.00 -28.98 -9.09
N TRP A 494 1.08 -28.97 -10.04
CA TRP A 494 0.20 -30.11 -10.31
C TRP A 494 1.00 -31.32 -10.83
N ASN A 495 1.84 -31.12 -11.84
CA ASN A 495 2.53 -32.21 -12.56
C ASN A 495 3.64 -32.92 -11.75
N GLY A 496 4.15 -32.33 -10.66
CA GLY A 496 5.30 -32.86 -9.90
C GLY A 496 4.99 -33.48 -8.51
N LEU A 497 3.81 -33.22 -7.96
CA LEU A 497 3.48 -33.55 -6.55
C LEU A 497 2.27 -34.48 -6.36
N GLY A 498 1.79 -35.09 -7.44
CA GLY A 498 0.72 -36.09 -7.45
C GLY A 498 -0.70 -35.51 -7.45
N ASP A 499 -1.68 -36.38 -7.71
CA ASP A 499 -3.04 -36.03 -8.16
C ASP A 499 -4.03 -35.66 -7.04
N LYS A 500 -3.55 -35.30 -5.84
CA LYS A 500 -4.41 -34.98 -4.69
C LYS A 500 -4.12 -33.59 -4.12
N LEU A 501 -5.18 -32.80 -3.97
CA LEU A 501 -5.09 -31.50 -3.32
C LEU A 501 -5.12 -31.65 -1.78
N PRO A 502 -4.34 -30.83 -1.05
CA PRO A 502 -4.37 -30.81 0.41
C PRO A 502 -5.74 -30.34 0.91
N GLU A 503 -6.05 -30.58 2.18
CA GLU A 503 -7.34 -30.19 2.78
C GLU A 503 -7.30 -28.79 3.40
N THR A 504 -6.11 -28.26 3.71
CA THR A 504 -5.94 -26.96 4.36
C THR A 504 -5.17 -25.97 3.50
N LYS A 505 -5.39 -24.67 3.76
CA LYS A 505 -4.65 -23.56 3.18
C LYS A 505 -3.14 -23.68 3.46
N ALA A 506 -2.76 -24.04 4.68
CA ALA A 506 -1.37 -24.28 5.04
C ALA A 506 -0.77 -25.48 4.28
N GLY A 507 -1.53 -26.57 4.14
CA GLY A 507 -1.13 -27.72 3.33
C GLY A 507 -0.94 -27.37 1.85
N LEU A 508 -1.72 -26.42 1.33
CA LEU A 508 -1.48 -25.86 -0.01
C LEU A 508 -0.11 -25.19 -0.07
N TYR A 509 0.21 -24.23 0.80
CA TYR A 509 1.54 -23.60 0.81
C TYR A 509 2.69 -24.58 1.03
N GLN A 510 2.51 -25.60 1.88
CA GLN A 510 3.48 -26.68 2.05
C GLN A 510 3.74 -27.42 0.73
N ARG A 511 2.67 -27.79 0.01
CA ARG A 511 2.76 -28.40 -1.33
C ARG A 511 3.52 -27.48 -2.27
N LEU A 512 3.21 -26.18 -2.28
CA LEU A 512 3.83 -25.21 -3.16
C LEU A 512 5.34 -25.09 -2.96
N ILE A 513 5.77 -24.99 -1.71
CA ILE A 513 7.19 -24.95 -1.37
C ILE A 513 7.88 -26.21 -1.85
N LYS A 514 7.31 -27.39 -1.56
CA LYS A 514 7.87 -28.67 -2.02
C LYS A 514 8.03 -28.72 -3.55
N GLY A 515 7.01 -28.25 -4.28
CA GLY A 515 7.02 -28.23 -5.74
C GLY A 515 8.03 -27.25 -6.32
N HIS A 516 8.21 -26.10 -5.67
CA HIS A 516 9.23 -25.13 -6.05
C HIS A 516 10.64 -25.72 -5.96
N TYR A 517 10.96 -26.43 -4.86
CA TYR A 517 12.24 -27.12 -4.72
C TYR A 517 12.42 -28.22 -5.77
N GLN A 518 11.43 -29.10 -5.94
CA GLN A 518 11.47 -30.16 -6.96
C GLN A 518 11.68 -29.62 -8.37
N TRP A 519 10.92 -28.59 -8.76
CA TRP A 519 11.00 -27.99 -10.07
C TRP A 519 12.41 -27.44 -10.37
N LYS A 520 13.01 -26.75 -9.38
CA LYS A 520 14.37 -26.20 -9.49
C LYS A 520 15.45 -27.29 -9.56
N GLU A 521 15.27 -28.39 -8.86
CA GLU A 521 16.17 -29.56 -8.91
C GLU A 521 16.11 -30.28 -10.25
N GLU A 522 14.89 -30.51 -10.79
CA GLU A 522 14.65 -31.18 -12.07
C GLU A 522 15.22 -30.40 -13.26
N HIS A 523 15.15 -29.06 -13.20
CA HIS A 523 15.71 -28.18 -14.24
C HIS A 523 17.22 -27.93 -14.04
N GLN A 524 17.88 -28.71 -13.16
CA GLN A 524 19.31 -28.67 -12.86
C GLN A 524 19.83 -27.28 -12.47
N GLU A 525 18.99 -26.42 -11.88
CA GLU A 525 19.43 -25.10 -11.43
C GLU A 525 20.29 -25.21 -10.15
N PHE A 526 20.13 -26.26 -9.33
CA PHE A 526 21.01 -26.66 -8.20
C PHE A 526 20.54 -27.97 -7.50
N VAL A 527 21.36 -28.51 -6.58
CA VAL A 527 20.99 -29.55 -5.60
C VAL A 527 21.31 -29.05 -4.19
N MET A 528 20.30 -28.82 -3.36
CA MET A 528 20.45 -28.37 -1.96
C MET A 528 20.17 -29.54 -1.00
N PRO A 529 21.04 -29.87 -0.03
CA PRO A 529 20.79 -30.93 0.95
C PRO A 529 19.51 -30.68 1.76
N GLU A 530 18.78 -31.73 2.13
CA GLU A 530 17.52 -31.63 2.88
C GLU A 530 17.70 -30.90 4.22
N GLU A 531 18.74 -31.24 4.99
CA GLU A 531 19.09 -30.56 6.25
C GLU A 531 19.28 -29.04 6.07
N ARG A 532 19.87 -28.63 4.93
CA ARG A 532 20.05 -27.21 4.60
C ARG A 532 18.72 -26.55 4.24
N ARG A 533 17.80 -27.26 3.57
CA ARG A 533 16.46 -26.75 3.24
C ARG A 533 15.65 -26.51 4.51
N ASP A 534 15.71 -27.44 5.46
CA ASP A 534 15.04 -27.32 6.75
C ASP A 534 15.59 -26.15 7.56
N GLU A 535 16.91 -26.00 7.62
CA GLU A 535 17.55 -24.87 8.28
C GLU A 535 17.19 -23.54 7.60
N LEU A 536 17.15 -23.49 6.26
CA LEU A 536 16.71 -22.31 5.52
C LEU A 536 15.25 -21.97 5.84
N ALA A 537 14.35 -22.94 5.81
CA ALA A 537 12.94 -22.72 6.10
C ALA A 537 12.74 -22.20 7.53
N ARG A 538 13.49 -22.75 8.50
CA ARG A 538 13.47 -22.32 9.90
C ARG A 538 13.91 -20.86 10.04
N GLN A 539 15.03 -20.49 9.42
CA GLN A 539 15.57 -19.13 9.53
C GLN A 539 14.77 -18.10 8.72
N LEU A 540 14.23 -18.48 7.56
CA LEU A 540 13.24 -17.67 6.85
C LEU A 540 11.99 -17.44 7.71
N GLY A 541 11.58 -18.44 8.48
CA GLY A 541 10.48 -18.31 9.43
C GLY A 541 10.77 -17.36 10.57
N GLU A 542 11.97 -17.43 11.17
CA GLU A 542 12.39 -16.48 12.20
C GLU A 542 12.49 -15.05 11.66
N LEU A 543 13.07 -14.88 10.47
CA LEU A 543 13.11 -13.59 9.76
C LEU A 543 11.70 -13.06 9.48
N ALA A 544 10.81 -13.89 8.96
CA ALA A 544 9.43 -13.50 8.66
C ALA A 544 8.64 -13.12 9.93
N LYS A 545 8.79 -13.92 11.00
CA LYS A 545 8.21 -13.65 12.31
C LYS A 545 8.70 -12.31 12.86
N ALA A 546 10.00 -12.06 12.78
CA ALA A 546 10.60 -10.80 13.24
C ALA A 546 10.17 -9.59 12.40
N ALA A 547 10.06 -9.78 11.09
CA ALA A 547 9.57 -8.76 10.18
C ALA A 547 8.11 -8.39 10.44
N LEU A 548 7.22 -9.36 10.71
CA LEU A 548 5.82 -9.07 11.07
C LEU A 548 5.69 -8.34 12.41
N ASP A 549 6.58 -8.64 13.36
CA ASP A 549 6.62 -8.03 14.70
C ASP A 549 7.24 -6.62 14.70
N SER A 550 8.02 -6.29 13.67
CA SER A 550 8.67 -5.01 13.46
C SER A 550 7.76 -4.07 12.66
N GLU A 551 7.74 -2.80 13.07
CA GLU A 551 7.18 -1.75 12.22
C GLU A 551 8.15 -1.43 11.07
N GLU A 552 9.45 -1.39 11.31
CA GLU A 552 10.43 -0.96 10.30
C GLU A 552 10.70 -1.99 9.18
N ALA A 553 10.61 -3.29 9.47
CA ALA A 553 11.11 -4.37 8.61
C ALA A 553 10.01 -5.20 7.92
N ARG A 554 8.75 -4.76 7.95
CA ARG A 554 7.61 -5.62 7.59
C ARG A 554 7.63 -6.15 6.16
N PHE A 555 7.81 -5.29 5.16
CA PHE A 555 7.83 -5.70 3.74
C PHE A 555 9.17 -5.38 3.06
N ARG A 556 10.04 -4.61 3.72
CA ARG A 556 11.35 -4.19 3.21
C ARG A 556 12.41 -4.53 4.25
N LEU A 557 13.25 -5.49 3.91
CA LEU A 557 14.29 -6.05 4.76
C LEU A 557 15.64 -5.52 4.28
N ARG A 558 16.31 -4.68 5.07
CA ARG A 558 17.69 -4.26 4.78
C ARG A 558 18.62 -5.48 4.75
N GLU A 559 19.66 -5.50 3.92
CA GLU A 559 20.60 -6.63 3.83
C GLU A 559 21.11 -7.02 5.22
N SER A 560 21.60 -6.06 6.00
CA SER A 560 22.11 -6.21 7.37
C SER A 560 21.09 -6.85 8.30
N TYR A 561 19.82 -6.44 8.17
CA TYR A 561 18.74 -7.05 8.91
C TYR A 561 18.55 -8.52 8.53
N VAL A 562 18.60 -8.85 7.24
CA VAL A 562 18.53 -10.23 6.75
C VAL A 562 19.76 -11.03 7.16
N GLU A 563 20.96 -10.43 7.14
CA GLU A 563 22.22 -11.07 7.49
C GLU A 563 22.23 -11.57 8.93
N ASN A 564 21.51 -10.89 9.84
CA ASN A 564 21.35 -11.30 11.23
C ASN A 564 20.66 -12.67 11.38
N PHE A 565 19.85 -13.09 10.39
CA PHE A 565 19.12 -14.36 10.40
C PHE A 565 19.75 -15.39 9.46
N LEU A 566 20.16 -14.94 8.26
CA LEU A 566 20.52 -15.84 7.15
C LEU A 566 22.03 -15.88 6.85
N GLY A 567 22.85 -15.13 7.59
CA GLY A 567 24.28 -14.95 7.31
C GLY A 567 24.53 -14.07 6.08
N ARG A 568 25.78 -13.97 5.63
CA ARG A 568 26.18 -12.98 4.62
C ARG A 568 25.71 -13.30 3.21
N ARG A 569 25.17 -12.31 2.47
CA ARG A 569 24.70 -12.50 1.08
C ARG A 569 25.82 -12.95 0.13
N LYS A 570 26.99 -12.33 0.25
CA LYS A 570 28.16 -12.58 -0.63
C LYS A 570 28.88 -13.90 -0.33
N GLN A 571 28.58 -14.54 0.79
CA GLN A 571 29.13 -15.85 1.12
C GLN A 571 28.35 -16.92 0.36
N GLU A 572 29.00 -17.55 -0.61
CA GLU A 572 28.39 -18.65 -1.36
C GLU A 572 27.93 -19.76 -0.40
N GLN A 573 26.78 -20.37 -0.71
CA GLN A 573 26.16 -21.40 0.13
C GLN A 573 25.67 -20.93 1.51
N SER A 574 25.68 -19.62 1.83
CA SER A 574 24.96 -19.10 3.00
C SER A 574 23.44 -19.27 2.82
N LEU A 575 22.69 -19.23 3.92
CA LEU A 575 21.22 -19.31 3.84
C LEU A 575 20.66 -18.10 3.08
N PHE A 576 21.30 -16.94 3.20
CA PHE A 576 20.89 -15.75 2.46
C PHE A 576 21.13 -15.92 0.96
N TRP A 577 22.31 -16.41 0.58
CA TRP A 577 22.59 -16.73 -0.83
C TRP A 577 21.55 -17.69 -1.39
N TRP A 578 21.21 -18.73 -0.64
CA TRP A 578 20.16 -19.68 -1.01
C TRP A 578 18.77 -19.03 -1.09
N ALA A 579 18.38 -18.21 -0.13
CA ALA A 579 17.10 -17.50 -0.13
C ALA A 579 16.92 -16.64 -1.39
N VAL A 580 17.97 -15.97 -1.85
CA VAL A 580 17.96 -15.17 -3.09
C VAL A 580 17.99 -16.06 -4.33
N LYS A 581 18.82 -17.11 -4.35
CA LYS A 581 18.92 -18.04 -5.49
C LYS A 581 17.64 -18.82 -5.74
N LEU A 582 17.00 -19.26 -4.66
CA LEU A 582 15.67 -19.89 -4.69
C LEU A 582 14.57 -18.88 -4.98
N GLY A 583 14.86 -17.59 -4.83
CA GLY A 583 13.90 -16.52 -5.04
C GLY A 583 12.86 -16.40 -3.94
N TRP A 584 13.13 -16.90 -2.74
CA TRP A 584 12.30 -16.61 -1.56
C TRP A 584 12.45 -15.16 -1.12
N LEU A 585 13.65 -14.58 -1.30
CA LEU A 585 13.94 -13.16 -1.12
C LEU A 585 14.37 -12.53 -2.44
N ILE A 586 13.73 -11.44 -2.82
CA ILE A 586 14.03 -10.69 -4.05
C ILE A 586 14.67 -9.36 -3.67
N PRO A 587 15.79 -8.96 -4.30
CA PRO A 587 16.32 -7.61 -4.13
C PRO A 587 15.39 -6.60 -4.80
N ILE A 588 14.94 -5.60 -4.05
CA ILE A 588 13.98 -4.58 -4.49
C ILE A 588 14.61 -3.18 -4.63
N GLY A 589 15.92 -3.02 -4.38
CA GLY A 589 16.66 -1.77 -4.62
C GLY A 589 17.70 -1.43 -3.55
N LEU A 590 18.18 -0.19 -3.56
CA LEU A 590 19.08 0.40 -2.54
C LEU A 590 18.26 1.12 -1.44
N PRO A 591 18.83 1.39 -0.25
CA PRO A 591 18.18 2.15 0.82
C PRO A 591 18.20 3.63 0.46
N SER A 592 17.63 4.45 1.35
CA SER A 592 17.58 5.89 1.19
C SER A 592 18.95 6.58 1.11
N VAL A 593 19.08 7.50 0.14
CA VAL A 593 20.24 8.36 -0.20
C VAL A 593 20.77 9.22 0.98
N GLU A 594 20.13 9.21 2.14
CA GLU A 594 20.47 10.11 3.26
C GLU A 594 21.32 9.48 4.37
N GLU A 595 21.68 8.20 4.26
CA GLU A 595 22.71 7.59 5.10
C GLU A 595 23.94 7.34 4.25
N LYS A 596 24.86 8.31 4.22
CA LYS A 596 26.09 8.34 3.39
C LYS A 596 27.08 7.17 3.57
N ASP A 597 26.69 6.08 4.22
CA ASP A 597 27.49 4.87 4.40
C ASP A 597 26.71 3.54 4.14
N ALA A 598 25.44 3.57 3.68
CA ALA A 598 24.66 2.35 3.45
C ALA A 598 24.42 2.05 1.95
N ASP A 599 25.45 1.55 1.25
CA ASP A 599 25.35 0.87 -0.05
C ASP A 599 24.68 -0.53 0.10
N GLU A 600 23.56 -0.60 0.81
CA GLU A 600 23.01 -1.88 1.28
C GLU A 600 21.76 -2.30 0.51
N LEU A 601 21.71 -3.47 -0.13
CA LEU A 601 20.48 -3.85 -0.84
C LEU A 601 19.32 -4.07 0.13
N VAL A 602 18.10 -3.78 -0.34
CA VAL A 602 16.85 -4.08 0.36
C VAL A 602 16.17 -5.26 -0.32
N TYR A 603 15.50 -6.09 0.47
CA TYR A 603 14.85 -7.33 0.04
C TYR A 603 13.39 -7.38 0.47
N ALA A 604 12.58 -8.11 -0.29
CA ALA A 604 11.25 -8.52 0.12
C ALA A 604 11.11 -10.04 -0.04
N PHE A 605 10.19 -10.64 0.70
CA PHE A 605 9.71 -11.98 0.36
C PHE A 605 9.03 -11.94 -1.01
N PHE A 606 9.16 -13.01 -1.79
CA PHE A 606 8.57 -13.11 -3.13
C PHE A 606 7.09 -12.71 -3.19
N HIS A 607 6.33 -13.10 -2.18
CA HIS A 607 5.00 -12.58 -1.96
C HIS A 607 4.72 -12.54 -0.45
N PRO A 608 3.97 -11.54 0.05
CA PRO A 608 3.66 -11.44 1.48
C PRO A 608 3.03 -12.69 2.10
N THR A 609 2.26 -13.46 1.34
CA THR A 609 1.67 -14.72 1.85
C THR A 609 2.69 -15.80 2.14
N PHE A 610 3.84 -15.82 1.44
CA PHE A 610 4.94 -16.71 1.81
C PHE A 610 5.65 -16.24 3.07
N GLN A 611 5.78 -14.92 3.27
CA GLN A 611 6.26 -14.38 4.55
C GLN A 611 5.33 -14.81 5.70
N GLU A 612 4.02 -14.62 5.55
CA GLU A 612 3.01 -15.01 6.54
C GLU A 612 3.04 -16.54 6.80
N TYR A 613 3.28 -17.36 5.77
CA TYR A 613 3.45 -18.80 5.91
C TYR A 613 4.75 -19.22 6.61
N PHE A 614 5.90 -18.65 6.23
CA PHE A 614 7.17 -18.92 6.90
C PHE A 614 7.13 -18.47 8.36
N ALA A 615 6.52 -17.32 8.66
CA ALA A 615 6.31 -16.87 10.03
C ALA A 615 5.49 -17.89 10.83
N ALA A 616 4.40 -18.41 10.24
CA ALA A 616 3.59 -19.45 10.87
C ALA A 616 4.40 -20.73 11.14
N LEU A 617 5.33 -21.12 10.25
CA LEU A 617 6.17 -22.30 10.45
C LEU A 617 7.13 -22.16 11.65
N ALA A 618 7.58 -20.94 11.94
CA ALA A 618 8.48 -20.67 13.06
C ALA A 618 7.79 -20.55 14.43
N ILE A 619 6.46 -20.57 14.47
CA ILE A 619 5.70 -20.41 15.71
C ILE A 619 5.37 -21.78 16.28
N ASN A 620 5.96 -22.09 17.44
CA ASN A 620 5.79 -23.39 18.09
C ASN A 620 4.53 -23.51 18.94
N ASP A 621 3.99 -22.38 19.39
CA ASP A 621 2.92 -22.33 20.39
C ASP A 621 2.02 -21.11 20.18
N TRP A 622 0.74 -21.27 20.50
CA TRP A 622 -0.25 -20.19 20.41
C TRP A 622 -0.02 -19.11 21.47
N ASP A 623 0.72 -19.41 22.54
CA ASP A 623 1.21 -18.44 23.56
C ASP A 623 1.86 -17.19 22.92
N TYR A 624 2.49 -17.37 21.74
CA TYR A 624 3.08 -16.29 20.97
C TYR A 624 2.04 -15.25 20.48
N PHE A 625 0.84 -15.71 20.13
CA PHE A 625 -0.26 -14.85 19.66
C PHE A 625 -1.06 -14.27 20.82
N LEU A 626 -1.29 -15.10 21.83
CA LEU A 626 -2.10 -14.82 23.01
C LEU A 626 -1.49 -15.57 24.19
N PRO A 627 -0.99 -14.89 25.24
CA PRO A 627 -0.39 -15.59 26.37
C PRO A 627 -1.32 -16.57 27.06
N CYS A 628 -0.80 -17.72 27.45
CA CYS A 628 -1.57 -18.74 28.16
C CYS A 628 -2.13 -18.25 29.50
N ASP A 629 -1.44 -17.31 30.15
CA ASP A 629 -1.87 -16.66 31.41
C ASP A 629 -2.32 -15.21 31.15
N HIS A 630 -3.28 -15.02 30.24
CA HIS A 630 -3.75 -13.71 29.75
C HIS A 630 -4.48 -12.80 30.77
N LYS A 631 -4.36 -13.04 32.09
CA LYS A 631 -4.89 -12.14 33.13
C LYS A 631 -4.09 -10.83 33.15
N ASP A 632 -4.41 -9.92 32.23
CA ASP A 632 -3.70 -8.66 31.97
C ASP A 632 -2.21 -8.83 31.63
N LYS A 633 -1.84 -9.96 31.02
CA LYS A 633 -0.47 -10.25 30.59
C LYS A 633 -0.42 -10.37 29.07
N PRO A 634 -0.05 -9.31 28.33
CA PRO A 634 0.15 -9.40 26.88
C PRO A 634 1.50 -10.08 26.55
N SER A 635 1.60 -10.67 25.36
CA SER A 635 2.79 -11.41 24.91
C SER A 635 3.97 -10.47 24.68
N LYS A 636 5.19 -10.85 25.04
CA LYS A 636 6.36 -10.03 24.72
C LYS A 636 6.69 -10.09 23.23
N ASN A 637 7.08 -8.97 22.65
CA ASN A 637 7.68 -8.90 21.32
C ASN A 637 9.17 -9.13 21.34
N LEU A 638 9.77 -9.26 20.15
CA LEU A 638 11.21 -9.48 20.05
C LEU A 638 12.04 -8.34 20.69
N LYS A 639 11.43 -7.16 20.85
CA LYS A 639 11.99 -6.00 21.56
C LYS A 639 11.64 -5.99 23.07
N GLY A 640 10.87 -6.96 23.56
CA GLY A 640 10.47 -7.11 24.97
C GLY A 640 9.18 -6.38 25.38
N GLU A 641 8.50 -5.71 24.46
CA GLU A 641 7.24 -4.97 24.68
C GLU A 641 6.04 -5.91 24.73
N THR A 642 5.06 -5.64 25.60
CA THR A 642 3.87 -6.48 25.75
C THR A 642 2.76 -6.12 24.76
N LYS A 643 2.34 -7.06 23.89
CA LYS A 643 1.26 -6.91 22.88
C LYS A 643 0.33 -8.12 22.82
N TYR A 644 -0.92 -7.92 22.42
CA TYR A 644 -1.87 -9.00 22.07
C TYR A 644 -1.95 -9.16 20.56
N ARG A 645 -1.02 -9.95 19.98
CA ARG A 645 -0.91 -10.15 18.52
C ARG A 645 -2.18 -10.71 17.90
N ILE A 646 -2.94 -11.51 18.65
CA ILE A 646 -4.23 -12.05 18.20
C ILE A 646 -5.19 -10.96 17.69
N PHE A 647 -5.13 -9.75 18.23
CA PHE A 647 -6.00 -8.63 17.82
C PHE A 647 -5.37 -7.71 16.77
N GLU A 648 -4.10 -7.94 16.41
CA GLU A 648 -3.39 -7.14 15.43
C GLU A 648 -3.68 -7.65 14.01
N PRO A 649 -4.18 -6.79 13.09
CA PRO A 649 -4.54 -7.21 11.73
C PRO A 649 -3.40 -7.87 10.94
N ARG A 650 -2.14 -7.54 11.28
CA ARG A 650 -0.94 -8.06 10.60
C ARG A 650 -0.69 -9.55 10.86
N TRP A 651 -1.21 -10.11 11.94
CA TRP A 651 -1.01 -11.51 12.33
C TRP A 651 -2.13 -12.44 11.87
N LYS A 652 -3.27 -11.90 11.41
CA LYS A 652 -4.47 -12.68 11.04
C LYS A 652 -4.18 -13.84 10.07
N GLU A 653 -3.44 -13.56 9.00
CA GLU A 653 -3.10 -14.58 8.00
C GLU A 653 -2.15 -15.64 8.56
N ALA A 654 -1.11 -15.23 9.30
CA ALA A 654 -0.15 -16.14 9.92
C ALA A 654 -0.82 -17.06 10.96
N ILE A 655 -1.76 -16.54 11.76
CA ILE A 655 -2.55 -17.32 12.71
C ILE A 655 -3.41 -18.36 11.97
N SER A 656 -4.10 -17.94 10.90
CA SER A 656 -4.94 -18.83 10.10
C SER A 656 -4.12 -19.95 9.44
N LEU A 657 -2.92 -19.64 8.96
CA LEU A 657 -1.97 -20.62 8.43
C LEU A 657 -1.47 -21.56 9.53
N TRP A 658 -1.07 -21.03 10.69
CA TRP A 658 -0.60 -21.82 11.83
C TRP A 658 -1.63 -22.85 12.29
N VAL A 659 -2.90 -22.45 12.42
CA VAL A 659 -4.00 -23.37 12.79
C VAL A 659 -4.25 -24.41 11.71
N GLY A 660 -3.99 -24.09 10.44
CA GLY A 660 -4.14 -25.00 9.30
C GLY A 660 -3.04 -26.07 9.18
N MET A 661 -1.94 -25.99 9.94
CA MET A 661 -0.81 -26.93 9.82
C MET A 661 -1.15 -28.33 10.38
N GLU A 662 -0.67 -29.39 9.75
CA GLU A 662 -0.95 -30.78 10.17
C GLU A 662 0.11 -31.33 11.14
N GLY A 663 -0.29 -32.15 12.12
CA GLY A 663 0.61 -32.78 13.10
C GLY A 663 -0.03 -33.08 14.48
N LYS A 664 0.46 -34.14 15.17
CA LYS A 664 -0.12 -34.65 16.43
C LYS A 664 0.03 -33.67 17.60
N LEU A 665 1.21 -33.07 17.79
CA LEU A 665 1.45 -32.03 18.80
C LEU A 665 0.65 -30.74 18.51
N MET A 666 0.53 -30.37 17.23
CA MET A 666 -0.25 -29.22 16.80
C MET A 666 -1.75 -29.41 17.04
N SER A 667 -2.28 -30.64 16.95
CA SER A 667 -3.71 -30.87 17.20
C SER A 667 -4.14 -30.54 18.63
N VAL A 668 -3.33 -30.88 19.66
CA VAL A 668 -3.67 -30.61 21.07
C VAL A 668 -3.61 -29.11 21.36
N LYS A 669 -2.53 -28.44 20.96
CA LYS A 669 -2.37 -26.99 21.15
C LYS A 669 -3.47 -26.17 20.47
N ARG A 670 -3.96 -26.63 19.30
CA ARG A 670 -5.10 -25.99 18.62
C ARG A 670 -6.39 -26.09 19.42
N LEU A 671 -6.65 -27.22 20.08
CA LEU A 671 -7.82 -27.39 20.94
C LEU A 671 -7.77 -26.41 22.11
N GLU A 672 -6.61 -26.30 22.75
CA GLU A 672 -6.39 -25.37 23.86
C GLU A 672 -6.59 -23.94 23.40
N PHE A 673 -5.98 -23.55 22.27
CA PHE A 673 -6.14 -22.22 21.70
C PHE A 673 -7.61 -21.87 21.39
N PHE A 674 -8.35 -22.78 20.75
CA PHE A 674 -9.77 -22.57 20.46
C PHE A 674 -10.61 -22.43 21.71
N LYS A 675 -10.33 -23.26 22.73
CA LYS A 675 -10.99 -23.15 24.03
C LYS A 675 -10.68 -21.79 24.67
N THR A 676 -9.43 -21.36 24.67
CA THR A 676 -9.01 -20.06 25.22
C THR A 676 -9.68 -18.88 24.52
N LEU A 677 -9.80 -18.90 23.18
CA LEU A 677 -10.51 -17.84 22.45
C LEU A 677 -12.01 -17.84 22.73
N LYS A 678 -12.62 -19.02 22.84
CA LYS A 678 -14.05 -19.17 23.16
C LYS A 678 -14.38 -18.67 24.57
N GLU A 679 -13.50 -18.96 25.53
CA GLU A 679 -13.67 -18.62 26.94
C GLU A 679 -12.93 -17.33 27.32
N PHE A 680 -12.49 -16.54 26.34
CA PHE A 680 -11.68 -15.35 26.57
C PHE A 680 -12.44 -14.35 27.44
N ASN A 681 -11.83 -13.98 28.56
CA ASN A 681 -12.37 -13.00 29.48
C ASN A 681 -11.39 -11.85 29.59
N ASP A 682 -11.83 -10.67 29.18
CA ASP A 682 -11.00 -9.48 29.13
C ASP A 682 -10.86 -8.76 30.47
N GLY A 683 -11.53 -9.25 31.53
CA GLY A 683 -11.53 -8.64 32.86
C GLY A 683 -12.18 -7.25 32.92
N CYS A 684 -12.74 -6.77 31.81
CA CYS A 684 -13.25 -5.42 31.63
C CYS A 684 -14.78 -5.40 31.69
N HIS A 685 -15.33 -5.03 32.85
CA HIS A 685 -16.77 -4.85 33.08
C HIS A 685 -17.63 -6.09 32.77
N SER A 686 -18.96 -5.95 32.81
CA SER A 686 -19.92 -7.04 32.55
C SER A 686 -20.11 -7.38 31.07
N SER A 687 -19.50 -6.62 30.15
CA SER A 687 -19.75 -6.75 28.70
C SER A 687 -18.75 -7.63 27.95
N ASN A 688 -17.58 -7.96 28.52
CA ASN A 688 -16.55 -8.83 27.91
C ASN A 688 -16.28 -8.56 26.40
N PHE A 689 -16.10 -7.29 26.03
CA PHE A 689 -16.05 -6.85 24.64
C PHE A 689 -14.92 -7.52 23.83
N TYR A 690 -13.73 -7.69 24.43
CA TYR A 690 -12.64 -8.39 23.75
C TYR A 690 -12.85 -9.91 23.74
N GLY A 691 -13.70 -10.45 24.62
CA GLY A 691 -14.22 -11.81 24.54
C GLY A 691 -15.03 -12.03 23.27
N ASP A 692 -15.97 -11.14 22.97
CA ASP A 692 -16.75 -11.20 21.73
C ASP A 692 -15.84 -11.09 20.50
N ARG A 693 -14.85 -10.20 20.55
CA ARG A 693 -13.85 -10.06 19.47
C ARG A 693 -13.00 -11.32 19.30
N ALA A 694 -12.55 -11.94 20.40
CA ALA A 694 -11.80 -13.19 20.35
C ALA A 694 -12.64 -14.34 19.78
N PHE A 695 -13.93 -14.37 20.10
CA PHE A 695 -14.86 -15.34 19.53
C PHE A 695 -15.05 -15.14 18.01
N PHE A 696 -15.25 -13.91 17.53
CA PHE A 696 -15.35 -13.69 16.07
C PHE A 696 -14.05 -14.06 15.34
N LEU A 697 -12.89 -13.78 15.93
CA LEU A 697 -11.61 -14.25 15.38
C LEU A 697 -11.55 -15.78 15.33
N LEU A 698 -12.03 -16.48 16.37
CA LEU A 698 -12.13 -17.95 16.37
C LEU A 698 -13.00 -18.46 15.21
N VAL A 699 -14.14 -17.83 14.95
CA VAL A 699 -15.04 -18.18 13.83
C VAL A 699 -14.33 -18.03 12.49
N GLU A 700 -13.67 -16.90 12.26
CA GLU A 700 -12.89 -16.65 11.04
C GLU A 700 -11.77 -17.70 10.87
N ILE A 701 -10.97 -17.93 11.92
CA ILE A 701 -9.85 -18.89 11.93
C ILE A 701 -10.32 -20.31 11.62
N ILE A 702 -11.42 -20.76 12.24
CA ILE A 702 -11.97 -22.11 12.01
C ILE A 702 -12.53 -22.24 10.60
N SER A 703 -13.16 -21.20 10.09
CA SER A 703 -13.68 -21.19 8.74
C SER A 703 -12.58 -21.36 7.67
N GLU A 704 -11.42 -20.76 7.88
CA GLU A 704 -10.27 -20.87 6.97
C GLU A 704 -9.48 -22.17 7.17
N SER A 705 -9.26 -22.57 8.42
CA SER A 705 -8.47 -23.76 8.79
C SER A 705 -9.22 -25.08 8.66
N GLY A 706 -10.55 -25.04 8.55
CA GLY A 706 -11.49 -26.13 8.30
C GLY A 706 -11.27 -27.40 9.13
N SER A 707 -10.98 -27.19 10.42
CA SER A 707 -10.94 -28.24 11.43
C SER A 707 -12.36 -28.80 11.67
N VAL A 708 -12.74 -29.84 10.92
CA VAL A 708 -14.09 -30.45 10.93
C VAL A 708 -14.61 -30.79 12.33
N ARG A 709 -13.70 -31.12 13.27
CA ARG A 709 -14.06 -31.47 14.64
C ARG A 709 -14.67 -30.32 15.45
N HIS A 710 -14.30 -29.06 15.18
CA HIS A 710 -14.73 -27.88 15.96
C HIS A 710 -15.76 -27.03 15.23
N ILE A 711 -15.95 -27.26 13.93
CA ILE A 711 -16.92 -26.52 13.13
C ILE A 711 -18.31 -26.61 13.76
N LYS A 712 -18.72 -27.77 14.31
CA LYS A 712 -20.04 -27.92 14.92
C LYS A 712 -20.23 -27.08 16.18
N ASP A 713 -19.28 -27.12 17.11
CA ASP A 713 -19.39 -26.40 18.39
C ASP A 713 -19.32 -24.89 18.20
N VAL A 714 -18.48 -24.42 17.26
CA VAL A 714 -18.36 -23.00 16.92
C VAL A 714 -19.56 -22.52 16.12
N LEU A 715 -20.08 -23.34 15.19
CA LEU A 715 -21.32 -23.05 14.48
C LEU A 715 -22.51 -22.96 15.45
N GLN A 716 -22.59 -23.85 16.44
CA GLN A 716 -23.63 -23.82 17.45
C GLN A 716 -23.61 -22.51 18.25
N PHE A 717 -22.45 -22.11 18.77
CA PHE A 717 -22.33 -20.84 19.49
C PHE A 717 -22.58 -19.63 18.58
N LEU A 718 -22.16 -19.68 17.31
CA LEU A 718 -22.45 -18.62 16.35
C LEU A 718 -23.95 -18.49 16.06
N ILE A 719 -24.67 -19.62 16.00
CA ILE A 719 -26.13 -19.64 15.89
C ILE A 719 -26.76 -19.03 17.14
N GLU A 720 -26.31 -19.42 18.32
CA GLU A 720 -26.74 -18.85 19.61
C GLU A 720 -26.50 -17.34 19.67
N MET A 721 -25.36 -16.84 19.20
CA MET A 721 -25.12 -15.39 19.08
C MET A 721 -26.06 -14.71 18.07
N ALA A 722 -26.35 -15.38 16.96
CA ALA A 722 -27.17 -14.85 15.88
C ALA A 722 -28.66 -14.77 16.25
N VAL A 723 -29.16 -15.67 17.11
CA VAL A 723 -30.59 -15.76 17.46
C VAL A 723 -30.90 -15.46 18.92
N GLY A 724 -29.90 -15.47 19.79
CA GLY A 724 -30.07 -15.39 21.25
C GLY A 724 -29.99 -16.74 21.94
N ILE A 725 -29.97 -16.70 23.28
CA ILE A 725 -29.99 -17.86 24.16
C ILE A 725 -31.09 -17.71 25.20
N PHE A 726 -31.65 -18.85 25.63
CA PHE A 726 -32.57 -18.87 26.76
C PHE A 726 -31.81 -18.62 28.06
N ASN A 727 -32.16 -17.56 28.77
CA ASN A 727 -31.56 -17.22 30.06
C ASN A 727 -32.36 -17.91 31.17
N SER A 728 -31.73 -18.87 31.86
CA SER A 728 -32.37 -19.63 32.94
C SER A 728 -32.75 -18.77 34.15
N ASP A 729 -32.03 -17.68 34.40
CA ASP A 729 -32.20 -16.85 35.57
C ASP A 729 -33.36 -15.86 35.37
N THR A 730 -33.50 -15.31 34.16
CA THR A 730 -34.61 -14.40 33.81
C THR A 730 -35.83 -15.13 33.24
N GLN A 731 -35.71 -16.41 32.88
CA GLN A 731 -36.74 -17.20 32.19
C GLN A 731 -37.18 -16.58 30.84
N GLU A 732 -36.33 -15.74 30.25
CA GLU A 732 -36.60 -15.00 29.03
C GLU A 732 -35.58 -15.36 27.94
N TRP A 733 -36.00 -15.23 26.69
CA TRP A 733 -35.09 -15.32 25.56
C TRP A 733 -34.24 -14.05 25.50
N SER A 734 -32.93 -14.20 25.66
CA SER A 734 -31.99 -13.07 25.66
C SER A 734 -31.25 -13.01 24.33
N SER A 735 -31.37 -11.88 23.64
CA SER A 735 -30.58 -11.59 22.45
C SER A 735 -29.23 -10.97 22.84
N PHE A 736 -28.23 -11.15 22.00
CA PHE A 736 -26.97 -10.39 22.13
C PHE A 736 -27.20 -8.93 21.68
N LEU A 737 -26.23 -8.05 21.97
CA LEU A 737 -26.29 -6.68 21.48
C LEU A 737 -26.39 -6.68 19.94
N TYR A 738 -27.24 -5.83 19.38
CA TYR A 738 -27.53 -5.79 17.93
C TYR A 738 -26.29 -5.81 17.00
N PRO A 739 -25.17 -5.11 17.29
CA PRO A 739 -23.98 -5.23 16.46
C PRO A 739 -23.38 -6.65 16.41
N LEU A 740 -23.50 -7.41 17.52
CA LEU A 740 -22.99 -8.77 17.65
C LEU A 740 -23.90 -9.78 16.97
N ASP A 741 -25.22 -9.65 17.11
CA ASP A 741 -26.17 -10.54 16.43
C ASP A 741 -26.06 -10.40 14.90
N TYR A 742 -25.91 -9.18 14.40
CA TYR A 742 -25.78 -8.89 12.99
C TYR A 742 -24.49 -9.45 12.40
N GLU A 743 -23.38 -9.29 13.11
CA GLU A 743 -22.09 -9.85 12.70
C GLU A 743 -22.10 -11.38 12.73
N ALA A 744 -22.65 -11.98 13.79
CA ALA A 744 -22.82 -13.43 13.89
C ALA A 744 -23.63 -13.98 12.72
N GLN A 745 -24.73 -13.31 12.37
CA GLN A 745 -25.56 -13.63 11.22
C GLN A 745 -24.81 -13.54 9.89
N ASN A 746 -23.94 -12.53 9.70
CA ASN A 746 -23.10 -12.42 8.50
C ASN A 746 -22.08 -13.56 8.42
N LEU A 747 -21.45 -13.91 9.55
CA LEU A 747 -20.42 -14.95 9.59
C LEU A 747 -20.98 -16.37 9.31
N LEU A 748 -22.28 -16.61 9.52
CA LEU A 748 -22.93 -17.87 9.10
C LEU A 748 -22.80 -18.09 7.58
N HIS A 749 -22.68 -17.03 6.79
CA HIS A 749 -22.43 -17.11 5.35
C HIS A 749 -21.04 -17.65 5.00
N ILE A 750 -20.14 -17.83 5.95
CA ILE A 750 -18.84 -18.45 5.70
C ILE A 750 -18.96 -19.98 5.73
N PHE A 751 -19.93 -20.55 6.46
CA PHE A 751 -20.07 -22.00 6.60
C PHE A 751 -20.80 -22.66 5.42
N ASN A 752 -20.61 -23.98 5.28
CA ASN A 752 -21.33 -24.78 4.29
C ASN A 752 -22.85 -24.70 4.53
N HIS A 753 -23.61 -24.45 3.46
CA HIS A 753 -25.05 -24.16 3.57
C HIS A 753 -25.83 -25.30 4.20
N GLN A 754 -25.56 -26.54 3.77
CA GLN A 754 -26.26 -27.72 4.28
C GLN A 754 -26.00 -27.90 5.77
N LEU A 755 -24.76 -27.66 6.20
CA LEU A 755 -24.38 -27.77 7.60
C LEU A 755 -25.08 -26.72 8.47
N VAL A 756 -25.13 -25.47 8.02
CA VAL A 756 -25.84 -24.38 8.74
C VAL A 756 -27.32 -24.67 8.85
N VAL A 757 -27.97 -25.02 7.73
CA VAL A 757 -29.39 -25.38 7.70
C VAL A 757 -29.69 -26.55 8.63
N LYS A 758 -28.85 -27.59 8.60
CA LYS A 758 -28.98 -28.74 9.49
C LYS A 758 -28.83 -28.34 10.95
N SER A 759 -27.80 -27.57 11.31
CA SER A 759 -27.58 -27.13 12.68
C SER A 759 -28.71 -26.25 13.21
N LEU A 760 -29.25 -25.34 12.40
CA LEU A 760 -30.43 -24.54 12.76
C LEU A 760 -31.68 -25.40 12.95
N THR A 761 -31.87 -26.40 12.08
CA THR A 761 -32.98 -27.36 12.18
C THR A 761 -32.86 -28.18 13.45
N ASP A 762 -31.66 -28.72 13.74
CA ASP A 762 -31.38 -29.48 14.94
C ASP A 762 -31.58 -28.61 16.20
N TYR A 763 -31.12 -27.35 16.18
CA TYR A 763 -31.27 -26.43 17.32
C TYR A 763 -32.75 -26.07 17.58
N LEU A 764 -33.52 -25.80 16.53
CA LEU A 764 -34.96 -25.56 16.62
C LEU A 764 -35.71 -26.70 17.33
N MET A 765 -35.29 -27.95 17.09
CA MET A 765 -35.90 -29.13 17.73
C MET A 765 -35.53 -29.25 19.23
N THR A 766 -34.46 -28.60 19.69
CA THR A 766 -33.99 -28.69 21.08
C THR A 766 -34.50 -27.56 21.98
N VAL A 767 -34.86 -26.41 21.41
CA VAL A 767 -35.38 -25.28 22.16
C VAL A 767 -36.86 -25.51 22.47
N GLU A 768 -37.29 -25.28 23.71
CA GLU A 768 -38.71 -25.41 24.11
C GLU A 768 -39.45 -24.06 24.13
N ASN A 769 -38.73 -22.95 24.26
CA ASN A 769 -39.30 -21.60 24.33
C ASN A 769 -39.78 -21.11 22.95
N ASP A 770 -41.02 -20.59 22.89
CA ASP A 770 -41.67 -20.16 21.65
C ASP A 770 -40.95 -18.98 20.96
N ASP A 771 -40.45 -18.01 21.72
CA ASP A 771 -39.75 -16.83 21.18
C ASP A 771 -38.43 -17.26 20.52
N GLY A 772 -37.67 -18.13 21.19
CA GLY A 772 -36.45 -18.70 20.62
C GLY A 772 -36.69 -19.56 19.38
N ARG A 773 -37.75 -20.39 19.39
CA ARG A 773 -38.16 -21.14 18.20
C ARG A 773 -38.49 -20.20 17.03
N PHE A 774 -39.13 -19.06 17.30
CA PHE A 774 -39.47 -18.07 16.29
C PHE A 774 -38.22 -17.41 15.69
N GLU A 775 -37.26 -16.98 16.52
CA GLU A 775 -36.00 -16.37 16.05
C GLU A 775 -35.17 -17.34 15.20
N ILE A 776 -35.05 -18.60 15.62
CA ILE A 776 -34.35 -19.64 14.86
C ILE A 776 -35.03 -19.88 13.50
N ALA A 777 -36.37 -19.96 13.49
CA ALA A 777 -37.14 -20.15 12.26
C ALA A 777 -37.00 -18.97 11.29
N MET A 778 -36.95 -17.74 11.81
CA MET A 778 -36.73 -16.52 11.01
C MET A 778 -35.33 -16.50 10.39
N LEU A 779 -34.30 -16.84 11.16
CA LEU A 779 -32.94 -16.94 10.65
C LEU A 779 -32.81 -18.03 9.56
N LEU A 780 -33.41 -19.21 9.80
CA LEU A 780 -33.44 -20.30 8.82
C LEU A 780 -34.10 -19.87 7.51
N ARG A 781 -35.22 -19.16 7.57
CA ARG A 781 -35.90 -18.59 6.39
C ARG A 781 -35.02 -17.60 5.64
N ARG A 782 -34.31 -16.72 6.36
CA ARG A 782 -33.45 -15.72 5.73
C ARG A 782 -32.23 -16.34 5.04
N ILE A 783 -31.56 -17.29 5.68
CA ILE A 783 -30.38 -17.98 5.13
C ILE A 783 -30.76 -18.78 3.88
N THR A 784 -31.88 -19.51 3.93
CA THR A 784 -32.38 -20.27 2.77
C THR A 784 -32.80 -19.32 1.63
N SER A 785 -33.51 -18.23 1.91
CA SER A 785 -33.96 -17.30 0.86
C SER A 785 -32.83 -16.50 0.17
N SER A 786 -31.74 -16.18 0.89
CA SER A 786 -30.63 -15.38 0.36
C SER A 786 -29.71 -16.20 -0.56
N ARG A 787 -29.29 -17.40 -0.14
CA ARG A 787 -28.36 -18.24 -0.91
C ARG A 787 -28.98 -18.91 -2.12
N CYS A 788 -30.30 -19.09 -2.15
CA CYS A 788 -31.01 -19.67 -3.29
C CYS A 788 -31.04 -18.75 -4.54
N LYS A 789 -30.60 -17.49 -4.41
CA LYS A 789 -30.39 -16.55 -5.53
C LYS A 789 -28.98 -16.57 -6.12
N GLU A 790 -27.97 -17.00 -5.37
CA GLU A 790 -26.55 -16.90 -5.75
C GLU A 790 -26.01 -18.19 -6.40
N ILE A 791 -26.67 -19.33 -6.19
CA ILE A 791 -26.22 -20.64 -6.68
C ILE A 791 -27.37 -21.30 -7.47
N PRO A 792 -27.30 -21.37 -8.81
CA PRO A 792 -28.24 -22.16 -9.61
C PRO A 792 -28.15 -23.64 -9.23
N GLY A 793 -29.24 -24.23 -8.72
CA GLY A 793 -29.30 -25.65 -8.38
C GLY A 793 -29.14 -25.97 -6.88
N VAL A 794 -29.84 -25.24 -6.02
CA VAL A 794 -29.83 -25.46 -4.57
C VAL A 794 -30.00 -26.94 -4.22
N ASP A 795 -29.08 -27.40 -3.37
CA ASP A 795 -28.93 -28.76 -2.89
C ASP A 795 -30.25 -29.46 -2.57
N ARG A 796 -30.53 -30.57 -3.25
CA ARG A 796 -31.60 -31.53 -2.88
C ARG A 796 -31.56 -31.88 -1.39
N LEU A 797 -30.38 -31.84 -0.77
CA LEU A 797 -30.17 -32.05 0.66
C LEU A 797 -30.80 -30.97 1.53
N VAL A 798 -30.70 -29.68 1.16
CA VAL A 798 -31.33 -28.58 1.92
C VAL A 798 -32.85 -28.70 1.88
N VAL A 799 -33.41 -28.96 0.68
CA VAL A 799 -34.85 -29.17 0.50
C VAL A 799 -35.32 -30.40 1.29
N SER A 800 -34.54 -31.49 1.27
CA SER A 800 -34.81 -32.69 2.05
C SER A 800 -34.82 -32.42 3.56
N THR A 801 -33.84 -31.68 4.07
CA THR A 801 -33.77 -31.31 5.50
C THR A 801 -35.00 -30.50 5.94
N ILE A 802 -35.38 -29.47 5.16
CA ILE A 802 -36.58 -28.66 5.45
C ILE A 802 -37.86 -29.50 5.34
N PHE A 803 -37.93 -30.39 4.35
CA PHE A 803 -39.08 -31.29 4.19
C PHE A 803 -39.22 -32.25 5.38
N ASN A 804 -38.12 -32.80 5.88
CA ASN A 804 -38.14 -33.64 7.08
C ASN A 804 -38.57 -32.85 8.32
N LEU A 805 -38.13 -31.59 8.45
CA LEU A 805 -38.56 -30.71 9.54
C LEU A 805 -40.07 -30.48 9.53
N ILE A 806 -40.66 -30.16 8.36
CA ILE A 806 -42.11 -29.93 8.21
C ILE A 806 -42.93 -31.19 8.56
N ASN A 807 -42.40 -32.37 8.27
CA ASN A 807 -43.07 -33.64 8.57
C ASN A 807 -42.77 -34.17 9.98
N SER A 808 -42.12 -33.39 10.84
CA SER A 808 -41.91 -33.78 12.24
C SER A 808 -43.25 -33.87 13.00
N GLU A 809 -43.22 -34.60 14.12
CA GLU A 809 -44.37 -34.71 15.03
C GLU A 809 -44.48 -33.52 15.99
N ASP A 810 -43.62 -32.50 15.87
CA ASP A 810 -43.63 -31.33 16.72
C ASP A 810 -44.81 -30.39 16.39
N ASP A 811 -45.65 -30.13 17.39
CA ASP A 811 -46.87 -29.33 17.25
C ASP A 811 -46.60 -27.86 16.92
N TRP A 812 -45.52 -27.28 17.43
CA TRP A 812 -45.16 -25.89 17.16
C TRP A 812 -44.76 -25.74 15.69
N ILE A 813 -43.95 -26.66 15.18
CA ILE A 813 -43.52 -26.69 13.77
C ILE A 813 -44.72 -26.87 12.86
N ARG A 814 -45.69 -27.71 13.20
CA ARG A 814 -46.93 -27.87 12.42
C ARG A 814 -47.74 -26.58 12.35
N ARG A 815 -47.92 -25.88 13.48
CA ARG A 815 -48.62 -24.58 13.54
C ARG A 815 -47.91 -23.50 12.73
N HIS A 816 -46.58 -23.53 12.66
CA HIS A 816 -45.75 -22.56 11.95
C HIS A 816 -45.21 -23.06 10.60
N SER A 817 -45.73 -24.19 10.09
CA SER A 817 -45.26 -24.90 8.90
C SER A 817 -45.13 -24.00 7.66
N ARG A 818 -45.98 -22.99 7.55
CA ARG A 818 -45.97 -21.99 6.48
C ARG A 818 -44.64 -21.24 6.35
N MET A 819 -43.95 -20.93 7.47
CA MET A 819 -42.64 -20.25 7.45
C MET A 819 -41.56 -21.10 6.77
N PHE A 820 -41.63 -22.42 6.94
CA PHE A 820 -40.69 -23.38 6.35
C PHE A 820 -41.06 -23.73 4.91
N ILE A 821 -42.35 -23.77 4.58
CA ILE A 821 -42.85 -24.00 3.22
C ILE A 821 -42.40 -22.87 2.28
N ASP A 822 -42.51 -21.61 2.69
CA ASP A 822 -42.03 -20.47 1.91
C ASP A 822 -40.52 -20.62 1.62
N SER A 823 -39.74 -21.02 2.64
CA SER A 823 -38.29 -21.25 2.55
C SER A 823 -37.93 -22.35 1.55
N ALA A 824 -38.66 -23.48 1.57
CA ALA A 824 -38.46 -24.58 0.63
C ALA A 824 -38.81 -24.18 -0.81
N LEU A 825 -39.89 -23.42 -1.01
CA LEU A 825 -40.33 -22.96 -2.34
C LEU A 825 -39.31 -22.01 -2.99
N PHE A 826 -38.68 -21.12 -2.21
CA PHE A 826 -37.62 -20.23 -2.71
C PHE A 826 -36.39 -20.97 -3.25
N CYS A 827 -36.09 -22.15 -2.72
CA CYS A 827 -34.91 -22.91 -3.11
C CYS A 827 -35.10 -23.80 -4.34
N VAL A 828 -36.34 -24.04 -4.77
CA VAL A 828 -36.67 -24.92 -5.89
C VAL A 828 -36.93 -24.11 -7.17
N ASN A 829 -36.02 -23.22 -7.58
CA ASN A 829 -36.11 -22.52 -8.88
C ASN A 829 -35.95 -23.50 -10.08
N PHE A 830 -36.91 -24.39 -10.28
CA PHE A 830 -37.02 -25.38 -11.36
C PHE A 830 -38.39 -25.24 -12.04
N PRO A 831 -38.54 -25.60 -13.34
CA PRO A 831 -39.81 -25.49 -14.05
C PRO A 831 -40.91 -26.28 -13.32
N GLN A 832 -42.01 -25.59 -13.05
CA GLN A 832 -43.12 -25.84 -12.12
C GLN A 832 -43.86 -27.21 -12.08
N GLN A 833 -43.39 -28.32 -12.64
CA GLN A 833 -44.31 -29.46 -12.90
C GLN A 833 -44.20 -30.74 -12.05
N LYS A 834 -43.17 -30.96 -11.20
CA LYS A 834 -43.07 -32.24 -10.47
C LYS A 834 -42.92 -32.20 -8.95
N ILE A 835 -42.55 -31.07 -8.35
CA ILE A 835 -42.46 -30.95 -6.87
C ILE A 835 -43.75 -30.35 -6.27
N CYS A 836 -44.53 -29.61 -7.07
CA CYS A 836 -45.80 -29.02 -6.64
C CYS A 836 -46.82 -30.07 -6.18
N THR A 837 -46.89 -31.27 -6.77
CA THR A 837 -47.99 -32.21 -6.43
C THR A 837 -47.97 -32.71 -4.99
N ASN A 838 -46.79 -32.79 -4.35
CA ASN A 838 -46.69 -33.16 -2.94
C ASN A 838 -46.79 -31.93 -2.00
N PHE A 839 -46.24 -30.78 -2.41
CA PHE A 839 -46.32 -29.54 -1.63
C PHE A 839 -47.74 -28.92 -1.62
N THR A 840 -48.48 -29.02 -2.73
CA THR A 840 -49.87 -28.53 -2.83
C THR A 840 -50.84 -29.39 -2.03
N ARG A 841 -50.56 -30.69 -1.81
CA ARG A 841 -51.34 -31.54 -0.88
C ARG A 841 -51.17 -31.08 0.57
N LEU A 842 -49.92 -30.82 0.99
CA LEU A 842 -49.57 -30.30 2.32
C LEU A 842 -50.21 -28.93 2.62
N LEU A 843 -50.26 -28.02 1.64
CA LEU A 843 -50.91 -26.71 1.78
C LEU A 843 -52.45 -26.77 1.80
N SER A 844 -53.06 -27.87 1.39
CA SER A 844 -54.52 -28.04 1.33
C SER A 844 -55.15 -28.58 2.60
N GLY A 845 -54.36 -28.83 3.65
CA GLY A 845 -54.86 -29.38 4.93
C GLY A 845 -55.52 -30.75 4.79
N LYS A 846 -55.08 -31.56 3.81
CA LYS A 846 -55.54 -32.93 3.57
C LYS A 846 -54.42 -33.93 3.75
#